data_AF-A0A1F4DNL3-F1
#
_entry.id   AF-A0A1F4DNL3-F1
#
_cell.length_a   1.000
_cell.length_b   1.000
_cell.length_c   1.000
_cell.angle_alpha   90.00
_cell.angle_beta   90.00
_cell.angle_gamma   90.00
#
_symmetry.space_group_name_H-M   'P 1'
#
loop_
_entity.id
_entity.type
_entity.pdbx_description
1 polymer ?
#
loop_
_entity_poly.entity_id
_entity_poly.type
_entity_poly.pdbx_seq_one_letter_code
_entity_poly.pdbx_strand_id
1 'polypeptide(L)'
;MMRNRNDPYRPQRRRFLKQAAGTGLIAGVGPWLASCGIIGSDPRAETSAEWRDYYFDLSNADPNTNFFLVAGTKHHPVSAITDAQLAALKSAEPGLAQISDANITHGAQNIPLPANGPQLLYVKGMPKAGSATAWSMHGMFYHVPSTAAANVSQALAISCASAGDGTFLGEFSTCVGPAAPAMRQRELPTTSGGYCAGGIYLRYKSYFDHAVSLVCNHPEICSFDAATLSYVQQVIVCADANILALAQSLYRQGPATETGGWATQVPCIDPDTGQPKLASNGHKLYFTHHSEETLRLTGAAIQSILPKIKNDPVLGGNVAGMQTNTRDNQVLKGKLWVVNSAAPPASVATPSARPASFAASPPGVTWTPRDLSSGNGYRVTDVTGTSSLDTATNALSRTLSFTVYNTWLRYLGLYVRFLDGDGRPIALAELPADIHGQFSTGFNGTYDGFLTLLNQPFAVMGIPFPEIPVVAENHWSFTVRVPESAASIQILSGGLGSGTNSYPETTRPGEVMTVVVDLALPGLFLAMAATAAFPAFAAKMTTATKLLISTAQIFMQAIVDTALAGFYNDPAVFKTLGAPVFFTMVKAAPAFWAEVQASLAAGEAEGVAEDTLPFGIGVALQAVAALGLIATIAETSAEVAQSPWTYVTEVSSTHDLTVSISHDPLDVAGFPATATHYRLAAVCDGSSPRDSGIIPMPAGTTTAPLSHAFKGIPLGGKVNVSVCFYSNDGWLAGTGTTGPIDNTVDTTSITITESRVPLTSNTTYGHKQKIVLDGSGKHVWQATPTAPTVQPAVCANAPGNLCELVGITLSEPFGAIGYAWKASSAGVTDFASGAGGQLYQFANLSFTATPESGYKTSGGGFLTPARLAYSRSSPTSRNFYIDTSGGSNIVRRITLSKVDVPPAIDLPNSNLAVGKFNFASDAFLIHPTGKLISINTALAKFEVLVPASTPVADSAAPLAQAYAGPGTREGLLKGPACMAVTPRGEILVIEQTNNRIQAFDTGANPVRIFSNNGSSIMPLRAASTGATFLDVQMEFVGYIYVLWVNSSNVYTLDIYGPQGNYVSSTSGINAGKLTVDLFRNVYSLNYEKLTPVGALTEPSISEWVPSTP
;
A
#
# COMPACT_ATOMS: atom_id res chain seq x y z
N MET A 1 3.12 -66.92 5.14
CA MET A 1 3.68 -66.37 6.39
C MET A 1 2.80 -65.23 6.89
N MET A 2 2.91 -64.97 8.19
CA MET A 2 2.00 -64.27 9.10
C MET A 2 1.53 -62.86 8.71
N ARG A 3 0.38 -62.48 9.30
CA ARG A 3 -0.23 -61.14 9.34
C ARG A 3 0.78 -60.05 9.69
N ASN A 4 0.63 -58.88 9.06
CA ASN A 4 0.86 -57.61 9.77
C ASN A 4 -0.33 -56.67 9.50
N ARG A 5 -0.96 -56.20 10.57
CA ARG A 5 -2.31 -55.59 10.61
C ARG A 5 -2.29 -54.05 10.75
N ASN A 6 -1.14 -53.40 10.61
CA ASN A 6 -0.95 -51.97 10.90
C ASN A 6 -0.32 -51.21 9.72
N ASP A 7 -1.11 -50.93 8.68
CA ASP A 7 -0.75 -49.91 7.67
C ASP A 7 -1.82 -48.79 7.73
N PRO A 8 -1.48 -47.58 8.22
CA PRO A 8 -2.41 -46.47 8.39
C PRO A 8 -2.80 -45.75 7.09
N TYR A 9 -2.25 -46.12 5.92
CA TYR A 9 -2.45 -45.41 4.64
C TYR A 9 -3.31 -46.14 3.59
N ARG A 10 -4.11 -47.15 3.96
CA ARG A 10 -5.12 -47.70 3.03
C ARG A 10 -6.47 -46.99 3.14
N PRO A 11 -6.93 -46.25 2.12
CA PRO A 11 -8.28 -45.69 2.10
C PRO A 11 -9.31 -46.79 1.86
N GLN A 12 -9.99 -47.21 2.93
CA GLN A 12 -11.12 -48.14 2.82
C GLN A 12 -12.38 -47.40 2.32
N ARG A 13 -12.56 -47.40 1.00
CA ARG A 13 -13.76 -46.92 0.25
C ARG A 13 -15.09 -47.36 0.87
N ARG A 14 -15.13 -48.52 1.53
CA ARG A 14 -16.30 -49.12 2.20
C ARG A 14 -16.67 -48.46 3.54
N ARG A 15 -15.74 -47.78 4.21
CA ARG A 15 -15.98 -47.08 5.50
C ARG A 15 -16.55 -45.68 5.26
N PHE A 16 -16.10 -45.02 4.20
CA PHE A 16 -16.65 -43.76 3.67
C PHE A 16 -18.12 -43.91 3.24
N LEU A 17 -18.45 -44.95 2.45
CA LEU A 17 -19.81 -45.21 1.99
C LEU A 17 -20.76 -45.65 3.13
N LYS A 18 -20.29 -46.46 4.10
CA LYS A 18 -21.10 -46.89 5.26
C LYS A 18 -21.36 -45.79 6.29
N GLN A 19 -20.46 -44.81 6.43
CA GLN A 19 -20.69 -43.65 7.30
C GLN A 19 -21.62 -42.62 6.63
N ALA A 20 -21.66 -42.55 5.30
CA ALA A 20 -22.56 -41.70 4.54
C ALA A 20 -24.04 -42.15 4.61
N ALA A 21 -24.29 -43.46 4.72
CA ALA A 21 -25.63 -44.03 4.72
C ALA A 21 -26.40 -43.90 6.07
N GLY A 22 -25.71 -43.68 7.20
CA GLY A 22 -26.25 -43.98 8.54
C GLY A 22 -27.08 -42.91 9.26
N THR A 23 -27.23 -41.70 8.73
CA THR A 23 -27.80 -40.56 9.50
C THR A 23 -28.94 -39.82 8.80
N GLY A 24 -29.60 -40.43 7.81
CA GLY A 24 -30.88 -39.92 7.30
C GLY A 24 -30.81 -38.53 6.66
N LEU A 25 -29.65 -38.18 6.11
CA LEU A 25 -29.33 -36.86 5.56
C LEU A 25 -28.74 -36.94 4.14
N ILE A 26 -28.67 -38.12 3.51
CA ILE A 26 -28.63 -38.19 2.03
C ILE A 26 -29.95 -37.60 1.44
N ALA A 27 -30.97 -37.46 2.30
CA ALA A 27 -32.19 -36.67 2.21
C ALA A 27 -32.09 -35.16 1.94
N GLY A 28 -30.94 -34.53 2.16
CA GLY A 28 -30.83 -33.09 2.05
C GLY A 28 -29.45 -32.64 2.49
N VAL A 29 -28.44 -32.88 1.64
CA VAL A 29 -27.05 -32.48 1.90
C VAL A 29 -26.40 -33.27 3.06
N GLY A 30 -26.07 -34.55 2.86
CA GLY A 30 -25.57 -35.39 3.96
C GLY A 30 -24.08 -35.22 4.30
N PRO A 31 -23.16 -35.07 3.33
CA PRO A 31 -21.77 -34.81 3.69
C PRO A 31 -20.99 -34.01 2.62
N TRP A 32 -21.38 -32.78 2.33
CA TRP A 32 -20.50 -31.83 1.63
C TRP A 32 -19.90 -30.87 2.66
N LEU A 33 -19.14 -31.41 3.63
CA LEU A 33 -18.36 -30.79 4.74
C LEU A 33 -18.82 -31.30 6.11
N ALA A 34 -17.91 -31.93 6.84
CA ALA A 34 -18.15 -32.36 8.20
C ALA A 34 -17.38 -31.47 9.17
N SER A 35 -18.08 -30.50 9.78
CA SER A 35 -17.84 -29.96 11.12
C SER A 35 -18.96 -28.95 11.47
N CYS A 36 -19.54 -28.94 12.66
CA CYS A 36 -19.27 -29.75 13.84
C CYS A 36 -20.49 -29.74 14.77
N GLY A 37 -20.96 -30.93 15.14
CA GLY A 37 -21.98 -31.16 16.16
C GLY A 37 -22.16 -32.66 16.39
N ILE A 38 -21.44 -33.18 17.38
CA ILE A 38 -21.27 -34.60 17.70
C ILE A 38 -22.62 -35.30 17.98
N ILE A 39 -22.89 -36.41 17.28
CA ILE A 39 -23.62 -37.59 17.79
C ILE A 39 -22.85 -38.82 17.28
N GLY A 40 -22.08 -39.59 18.05
CA GLY A 40 -21.80 -39.50 19.46
C GLY A 40 -20.54 -40.28 19.87
N SER A 41 -19.91 -39.79 20.93
CA SER A 41 -19.34 -40.65 21.98
C SER A 41 -19.39 -39.94 23.34
N ASP A 42 -20.39 -39.07 23.55
CA ASP A 42 -20.69 -38.53 24.88
C ASP A 42 -22.20 -38.65 25.13
N PRO A 43 -22.63 -39.52 26.06
CA PRO A 43 -24.05 -39.73 26.38
C PRO A 43 -24.71 -38.54 27.11
N ARG A 44 -24.23 -37.31 26.92
CA ARG A 44 -24.66 -36.11 27.67
C ARG A 44 -25.16 -34.92 26.82
N ALA A 45 -25.13 -34.98 25.50
CA ALA A 45 -25.78 -33.94 24.68
C ALA A 45 -27.27 -34.27 24.50
N GLU A 46 -28.06 -33.99 25.53
CA GLU A 46 -29.51 -34.03 25.42
C GLU A 46 -30.00 -33.03 24.36
N THR A 47 -30.91 -33.52 23.53
CA THR A 47 -31.62 -32.84 22.45
C THR A 47 -32.36 -31.60 22.95
N SER A 48 -31.87 -30.39 22.66
CA SER A 48 -32.70 -29.18 22.76
C SER A 48 -33.54 -29.05 21.49
N ALA A 49 -34.76 -29.59 21.54
CA ALA A 49 -35.79 -29.30 20.54
C ALA A 49 -36.55 -28.04 20.96
N GLU A 50 -36.89 -27.17 20.01
CA GLU A 50 -37.88 -26.13 20.21
C GLU A 50 -39.22 -26.53 19.59
N TRP A 51 -40.31 -26.12 20.23
CA TRP A 51 -41.67 -26.40 19.76
C TRP A 51 -42.21 -25.20 19.00
N ARG A 52 -42.77 -25.46 17.82
CA ARG A 52 -43.28 -24.42 16.92
C ARG A 52 -44.69 -24.71 16.45
N ASP A 53 -45.44 -23.62 16.28
CA ASP A 53 -46.72 -23.61 15.60
C ASP A 53 -46.58 -22.83 14.28
N TYR A 54 -47.13 -23.39 13.20
CA TYR A 54 -47.13 -22.79 11.87
C TYR A 54 -48.55 -22.64 11.34
N TYR A 55 -48.78 -21.51 10.67
CA TYR A 55 -50.07 -21.10 10.11
C TYR A 55 -49.91 -20.85 8.61
N PHE A 56 -50.89 -21.28 7.81
CA PHE A 56 -50.78 -21.33 6.35
C PHE A 56 -52.00 -20.74 5.64
N ASP A 57 -51.74 -20.12 4.49
CA ASP A 57 -52.75 -19.87 3.46
C ASP A 57 -52.74 -21.01 2.44
N LEU A 58 -53.76 -21.87 2.51
CA LEU A 58 -54.03 -22.96 1.57
C LEU A 58 -55.38 -22.76 0.88
N SER A 59 -55.86 -21.50 0.79
CA SER A 59 -57.13 -21.15 0.17
C SER A 59 -57.19 -21.40 -1.36
N ASN A 60 -56.04 -21.67 -1.98
CA ASN A 60 -55.92 -22.04 -3.39
C ASN A 60 -55.75 -23.56 -3.60
N ALA A 61 -55.81 -24.36 -2.53
CA ALA A 61 -55.68 -25.80 -2.58
C ALA A 61 -57.04 -26.50 -2.75
N ASP A 62 -57.04 -27.72 -3.29
CA ASP A 62 -58.26 -28.51 -3.46
C ASP A 62 -58.88 -28.84 -2.08
N PRO A 63 -60.15 -28.46 -1.82
CA PRO A 63 -60.87 -28.75 -0.57
C PRO A 63 -60.90 -30.24 -0.17
N ASN A 64 -60.73 -31.13 -1.16
CA ASN A 64 -60.67 -32.57 -0.97
C ASN A 64 -59.25 -33.10 -0.73
N THR A 65 -58.39 -32.30 -0.08
CA THR A 65 -57.00 -32.67 0.23
C THR A 65 -56.75 -32.73 1.74
N ASN A 66 -55.96 -33.71 2.18
CA ASN A 66 -55.37 -33.79 3.50
C ASN A 66 -53.94 -33.23 3.45
N PHE A 67 -53.61 -32.27 4.31
CA PHE A 67 -52.31 -31.61 4.30
C PHE A 67 -51.41 -32.12 5.42
N PHE A 68 -50.11 -32.21 5.11
CA PHE A 68 -49.06 -32.61 6.03
C PHE A 68 -47.88 -31.67 5.91
N LEU A 69 -47.39 -31.16 7.04
CA LEU A 69 -46.11 -30.47 7.14
C LEU A 69 -45.02 -31.52 7.32
N VAL A 70 -44.08 -31.57 6.37
CA VAL A 70 -42.96 -32.52 6.40
C VAL A 70 -41.73 -31.84 6.98
N ALA A 71 -41.19 -32.41 8.05
CA ALA A 71 -39.97 -31.98 8.72
C ALA A 71 -39.00 -33.16 8.80
N GLY A 72 -38.01 -33.20 7.90
CA GLY A 72 -37.14 -34.37 7.73
C GLY A 72 -37.95 -35.59 7.30
N THR A 73 -37.95 -36.65 8.12
CA THR A 73 -38.73 -37.89 7.87
C THR A 73 -40.12 -37.88 8.53
N LYS A 74 -40.46 -36.85 9.32
CA LYS A 74 -41.72 -36.79 10.07
C LYS A 74 -42.78 -36.00 9.30
N HIS A 75 -44.01 -36.52 9.35
CA HIS A 75 -45.19 -35.92 8.74
C HIS A 75 -46.15 -35.46 9.84
N HIS A 76 -46.44 -34.16 9.90
CA HIS A 76 -47.32 -33.56 10.89
C HIS A 76 -48.63 -33.12 10.23
N PRO A 77 -49.81 -33.48 10.76
CA PRO A 77 -51.08 -33.09 10.16
C PRO A 77 -51.25 -31.57 10.18
N VAL A 78 -51.71 -31.02 9.05
CA VAL A 78 -52.07 -29.61 8.90
C VAL A 78 -53.60 -29.56 8.77
N SER A 79 -54.25 -28.94 9.74
CA SER A 79 -55.72 -28.95 9.88
C SER A 79 -56.33 -27.57 9.68
N ALA A 80 -57.56 -27.51 9.18
CA ALA A 80 -58.29 -26.25 9.02
C ALA A 80 -58.54 -25.60 10.40
N ILE A 81 -58.38 -24.28 10.47
CA ILE A 81 -58.55 -23.51 11.71
C ILE A 81 -60.01 -23.07 11.81
N THR A 82 -60.64 -23.34 12.96
CA THR A 82 -62.00 -22.86 13.25
C THR A 82 -62.00 -21.38 13.66
N ASP A 83 -63.11 -20.66 13.48
CA ASP A 83 -63.24 -19.25 13.87
C ASP A 83 -62.90 -19.00 15.35
N ALA A 84 -63.25 -19.95 16.23
CA ALA A 84 -62.91 -19.89 17.65
C ALA A 84 -61.40 -20.05 17.90
N GLN A 85 -60.73 -20.94 17.16
CA GLN A 85 -59.27 -21.11 17.24
C GLN A 85 -58.54 -19.90 16.64
N LEU A 86 -59.06 -19.31 15.57
CA LEU A 86 -58.51 -18.11 14.95
C LEU A 86 -58.61 -16.88 15.87
N ALA A 87 -59.75 -16.70 16.54
CA ALA A 87 -59.94 -15.64 17.54
C ALA A 87 -59.00 -15.82 18.74
N ALA A 88 -58.85 -17.05 19.25
CA ALA A 88 -57.91 -17.37 20.32
C ALA A 88 -56.44 -17.14 19.91
N LEU A 89 -56.10 -17.52 18.68
CA LEU A 89 -54.77 -17.33 18.09
C LEU A 89 -54.40 -15.84 18.00
N LYS A 90 -55.30 -15.01 17.46
CA LYS A 90 -55.07 -13.57 17.31
C LYS A 90 -55.00 -12.84 18.65
N SER A 91 -55.67 -13.37 19.69
CA SER A 91 -55.54 -12.87 21.05
C SER A 91 -54.21 -13.27 21.71
N ALA A 92 -53.68 -14.45 21.39
CA ALA A 92 -52.40 -14.95 21.94
C ALA A 92 -51.18 -14.31 21.26
N GLU A 93 -51.30 -13.98 19.97
CA GLU A 93 -50.24 -13.40 19.16
C GLU A 93 -50.74 -12.14 18.44
N PRO A 94 -50.61 -10.95 19.08
CA PRO A 94 -51.15 -9.70 18.53
C PRO A 94 -50.63 -9.35 17.13
N GLY A 95 -49.44 -9.84 16.73
CA GLY A 95 -48.92 -9.68 15.38
C GLY A 95 -49.79 -10.35 14.31
N LEU A 96 -50.39 -11.50 14.61
CA LEU A 96 -51.27 -12.21 13.67
C LEU A 96 -52.61 -11.48 13.46
N ALA A 97 -52.99 -10.55 14.34
CA ALA A 97 -54.17 -9.71 14.14
C ALA A 97 -54.05 -8.80 12.90
N GLN A 98 -52.82 -8.55 12.43
CA GLN A 98 -52.54 -7.80 11.20
C GLN A 98 -52.83 -8.60 9.93
N ILE A 99 -53.05 -9.91 10.03
CA ILE A 99 -53.36 -10.77 8.88
C ILE A 99 -54.87 -10.94 8.75
N SER A 100 -55.41 -10.77 7.55
CA SER A 100 -56.84 -11.02 7.29
C SER A 100 -57.23 -12.45 7.66
N ASP A 101 -58.41 -12.63 8.28
CA ASP A 101 -58.93 -13.95 8.67
C ASP A 101 -58.98 -14.92 7.49
N ALA A 102 -59.25 -14.40 6.29
CA ALA A 102 -59.31 -15.17 5.06
C ALA A 102 -57.97 -15.81 4.65
N ASN A 103 -56.84 -15.31 5.18
CA ASN A 103 -55.50 -15.76 4.82
C ASN A 103 -54.93 -16.77 5.84
N ILE A 104 -55.55 -16.95 7.00
CA ILE A 104 -55.16 -17.98 7.98
C ILE A 104 -56.16 -19.13 7.90
N THR A 105 -55.89 -20.07 7.00
CA THR A 105 -56.84 -21.16 6.69
C THR A 105 -56.54 -22.45 7.45
N HIS A 106 -55.25 -22.76 7.64
CA HIS A 106 -54.81 -24.03 8.23
C HIS A 106 -53.65 -23.81 9.21
N GLY A 107 -53.49 -24.73 10.15
CA GLY A 107 -52.41 -24.69 11.13
C GLY A 107 -51.86 -26.07 11.49
N ALA A 108 -50.60 -26.08 11.89
CA ALA A 108 -49.90 -27.21 12.48
C ALA A 108 -49.29 -26.77 13.82
N GLN A 109 -49.59 -27.50 14.89
CA GLN A 109 -49.24 -27.11 16.25
C GLN A 109 -48.28 -28.13 16.89
N ASN A 110 -47.47 -27.67 17.85
CA ASN A 110 -46.53 -28.50 18.62
C ASN A 110 -45.59 -29.32 17.73
N ILE A 111 -44.90 -28.65 16.79
CA ILE A 111 -43.93 -29.28 15.91
C ILE A 111 -42.53 -29.23 16.56
N PRO A 112 -41.91 -30.38 16.87
CA PRO A 112 -40.57 -30.42 17.46
C PRO A 112 -39.51 -30.20 16.38
N LEU A 113 -38.72 -29.15 16.52
CA LEU A 113 -37.68 -28.74 15.56
C LEU A 113 -36.33 -28.47 16.25
N PRO A 114 -35.20 -28.52 15.51
CA PRO A 114 -33.87 -28.31 16.09
C PRO A 114 -33.67 -26.89 16.63
N ALA A 115 -33.25 -26.74 17.89
CA ALA A 115 -32.98 -25.42 18.46
C ALA A 115 -31.59 -24.83 18.09
N ASN A 116 -30.74 -25.60 17.40
CA ASN A 116 -29.33 -25.25 17.18
C ASN A 116 -28.95 -25.07 15.69
N GLY A 117 -29.86 -25.27 14.75
CA GLY A 117 -29.57 -25.16 13.32
C GLY A 117 -30.84 -25.07 12.46
N PRO A 118 -30.72 -24.54 11.23
CA PRO A 118 -31.86 -24.40 10.35
C PRO A 118 -32.32 -25.76 9.78
N GLN A 119 -33.60 -25.86 9.43
CA GLN A 119 -34.19 -27.05 8.79
C GLN A 119 -35.14 -26.62 7.68
N LEU A 120 -35.12 -27.28 6.51
CA LEU A 120 -36.11 -27.05 5.44
C LEU A 120 -37.39 -27.86 5.72
N LEU A 121 -38.55 -27.22 5.59
CA LEU A 121 -39.87 -27.83 5.73
C LEU A 121 -40.70 -27.60 4.47
N TYR A 122 -41.66 -28.48 4.19
CA TYR A 122 -42.59 -28.30 3.09
C TYR A 122 -43.99 -28.86 3.38
N VAL A 123 -45.00 -28.35 2.67
CA VAL A 123 -46.41 -28.75 2.80
C VAL A 123 -46.78 -29.71 1.68
N LYS A 124 -47.11 -30.94 2.06
CA LYS A 124 -47.56 -32.05 1.21
C LYS A 124 -49.08 -32.18 1.28
N GLY A 125 -49.76 -32.21 0.13
CA GLY A 125 -51.19 -32.48 -0.01
C GLY A 125 -51.45 -33.89 -0.53
N MET A 126 -52.43 -34.60 0.05
CA MET A 126 -52.88 -35.92 -0.40
C MET A 126 -54.39 -35.91 -0.66
N PRO A 127 -54.88 -36.42 -1.81
CA PRO A 127 -56.32 -36.50 -2.09
C PRO A 127 -57.09 -37.33 -1.04
N LYS A 128 -58.31 -36.91 -0.68
CA LYS A 128 -59.20 -37.62 0.28
C LYS A 128 -59.87 -38.88 -0.31
N ALA A 129 -59.94 -39.02 -1.64
CA ALA A 129 -60.53 -40.17 -2.32
C ALA A 129 -59.73 -40.58 -3.58
N GLY A 130 -59.20 -41.81 -3.60
CA GLY A 130 -58.57 -42.46 -4.77
C GLY A 130 -57.03 -42.40 -4.84
N SER A 131 -56.40 -43.56 -5.09
CA SER A 131 -54.95 -43.85 -5.29
C SER A 131 -53.98 -43.26 -4.25
N ALA A 132 -53.61 -44.08 -3.27
CA ALA A 132 -52.73 -43.75 -2.13
C ALA A 132 -51.24 -43.47 -2.49
N THR A 133 -50.91 -43.00 -3.70
CA THR A 133 -49.50 -42.86 -4.15
C THR A 133 -49.12 -41.51 -4.74
N ALA A 134 -50.07 -40.71 -5.23
CA ALA A 134 -49.81 -39.38 -5.81
C ALA A 134 -50.07 -38.27 -4.76
N TRP A 135 -49.19 -37.26 -4.71
CA TRP A 135 -49.27 -36.17 -3.72
C TRP A 135 -48.82 -34.84 -4.31
N SER A 136 -49.43 -33.74 -3.90
CA SER A 136 -49.11 -32.39 -4.39
C SER A 136 -48.20 -31.62 -3.41
N MET A 137 -47.39 -30.69 -3.92
CA MET A 137 -46.55 -29.83 -3.09
C MET A 137 -46.99 -28.36 -3.15
N HIS A 138 -47.40 -27.82 -2.00
CA HIS A 138 -47.98 -26.48 -1.92
C HIS A 138 -46.94 -25.38 -1.64
N GLY A 139 -46.06 -25.57 -0.65
CA GLY A 139 -45.06 -24.57 -0.27
C GLY A 139 -43.89 -25.15 0.50
N MET A 140 -42.76 -24.43 0.51
CA MET A 140 -41.57 -24.76 1.29
C MET A 140 -41.07 -23.55 2.08
N PHE A 141 -40.44 -23.78 3.22
CA PHE A 141 -39.83 -22.73 4.02
C PHE A 141 -38.74 -23.27 4.95
N TYR A 142 -37.79 -22.41 5.33
CA TYR A 142 -36.82 -22.76 6.37
C TYR A 142 -37.37 -22.45 7.77
N HIS A 143 -37.21 -23.41 8.67
CA HIS A 143 -37.19 -23.18 10.09
C HIS A 143 -35.82 -22.64 10.49
N VAL A 144 -35.84 -21.58 11.31
CA VAL A 144 -34.66 -20.99 11.95
C VAL A 144 -34.92 -20.93 13.45
N PRO A 145 -33.95 -21.33 14.29
CA PRO A 145 -34.06 -21.23 15.75
C PRO A 145 -34.50 -19.87 16.27
N SER A 146 -35.36 -19.85 17.32
CA SER A 146 -35.88 -18.59 17.91
C SER A 146 -34.79 -17.64 18.35
N THR A 147 -33.72 -18.19 18.93
CA THR A 147 -32.58 -17.44 19.44
C THR A 147 -31.85 -16.68 18.32
N ALA A 148 -31.66 -17.31 17.16
CA ALA A 148 -31.06 -16.69 15.99
C ALA A 148 -32.01 -15.63 15.38
N ALA A 149 -33.30 -15.94 15.28
CA ALA A 149 -34.30 -15.04 14.71
C ALA A 149 -34.58 -13.79 15.55
N ALA A 150 -34.55 -13.91 16.89
CA ALA A 150 -34.79 -12.80 17.82
C ALA A 150 -33.68 -11.74 17.76
N ASN A 151 -32.42 -12.17 17.63
CA ASN A 151 -31.27 -11.27 17.55
C ASN A 151 -31.31 -10.41 16.28
N VAL A 152 -31.67 -11.02 15.14
CA VAL A 152 -31.83 -10.31 13.85
C VAL A 152 -33.05 -9.37 13.89
N SER A 153 -34.17 -9.81 14.49
CA SER A 153 -35.37 -8.99 14.65
C SER A 153 -35.15 -7.76 15.55
N GLN A 154 -34.36 -7.88 16.62
CA GLN A 154 -33.97 -6.74 17.46
C GLN A 154 -33.06 -5.75 16.73
N ALA A 155 -32.09 -6.25 15.94
CA ALA A 155 -31.20 -5.40 15.16
C ALA A 155 -31.95 -4.62 14.07
N LEU A 156 -32.92 -5.26 13.40
CA LEU A 156 -33.85 -4.61 12.46
C LEU A 156 -34.73 -3.57 13.16
N ALA A 157 -35.30 -3.88 14.34
CA ALA A 157 -36.13 -2.92 15.08
C ALA A 157 -35.37 -1.65 15.51
N ILE A 158 -34.08 -1.77 15.86
CA ILE A 158 -33.20 -0.65 16.21
C ILE A 158 -32.89 0.23 14.98
N SER A 159 -32.62 -0.38 13.82
CA SER A 159 -32.30 0.38 12.59
C SER A 159 -33.51 1.14 12.02
N CYS A 160 -34.72 0.63 12.23
CA CYS A 160 -35.94 1.31 11.83
C CYS A 160 -36.31 2.50 12.74
N ALA A 161 -35.92 2.46 14.01
CA ALA A 161 -36.13 3.58 14.95
C ALA A 161 -35.20 4.77 14.65
N SER A 162 -33.99 4.53 14.13
CA SER A 162 -33.04 5.59 13.75
C SER A 162 -33.31 6.24 12.38
N ALA A 163 -34.22 5.68 11.57
CA ALA A 163 -34.63 6.25 10.27
C ALA A 163 -35.74 7.32 10.38
N GLY A 164 -36.15 7.68 11.60
CA GLY A 164 -37.21 8.66 11.88
C GLY A 164 -36.85 10.13 11.65
N ASP A 165 -35.56 10.47 11.46
CA ASP A 165 -35.13 11.83 11.14
C ASP A 165 -35.06 12.03 9.62
N GLY A 166 -36.12 12.63 9.08
CA GLY A 166 -36.30 12.84 7.65
C GLY A 166 -35.24 13.75 7.04
N THR A 167 -34.33 13.18 6.22
CA THR A 167 -33.64 13.87 5.10
C THR A 167 -32.88 12.93 4.14
N PHE A 168 -33.20 11.63 4.06
CA PHE A 168 -32.68 10.72 3.02
C PHE A 168 -33.82 9.97 2.32
N LEU A 169 -34.56 10.69 1.47
CA LEU A 169 -35.53 10.10 0.54
C LEU A 169 -34.85 9.92 -0.82
N GLY A 170 -34.10 8.84 -0.94
CA GLY A 170 -33.44 8.40 -2.17
C GLY A 170 -32.58 7.17 -1.89
N GLU A 171 -32.96 6.03 -2.46
CA GLU A 171 -32.20 4.76 -2.55
C GLU A 171 -32.18 3.78 -1.36
N PHE A 172 -32.62 4.16 -0.16
CA PHE A 172 -32.93 3.19 0.91
C PHE A 172 -34.36 3.40 1.43
N SER A 173 -35.36 3.16 0.57
CA SER A 173 -36.75 3.16 1.04
C SER A 173 -37.00 1.93 1.91
N THR A 174 -37.06 2.19 3.20
CA THR A 174 -38.04 1.64 4.16
C THR A 174 -37.82 0.23 4.71
N CYS A 175 -37.71 0.16 6.04
CA CYS A 175 -38.24 -0.92 6.89
C CYS A 175 -39.76 -1.17 6.73
N VAL A 176 -40.36 -0.72 5.65
CA VAL A 176 -41.79 -0.65 5.37
C VAL A 176 -41.90 -0.76 3.86
N GLY A 177 -41.68 -1.96 3.30
CA GLY A 177 -41.97 -2.17 1.89
C GLY A 177 -43.34 -1.54 1.56
N PRO A 178 -43.45 -0.68 0.54
CA PRO A 178 -44.73 -0.09 0.20
C PRO A 178 -45.66 -1.24 -0.11
N ALA A 179 -46.70 -1.36 0.71
CA ALA A 179 -47.82 -2.27 0.59
C ALA A 179 -47.50 -3.57 -0.18
N ALA A 180 -47.32 -4.70 0.51
CA ALA A 180 -47.65 -5.97 -0.12
C ALA A 180 -49.07 -5.82 -0.69
N PRO A 181 -49.27 -5.72 -2.01
CA PRO A 181 -50.61 -5.63 -2.55
C PRO A 181 -51.16 -7.03 -2.33
N ALA A 182 -52.12 -7.09 -1.41
CA ALA A 182 -52.99 -8.19 -1.08
C ALA A 182 -52.93 -9.33 -2.13
N MET A 183 -52.47 -10.53 -1.73
CA MET A 183 -52.34 -11.70 -2.63
C MET A 183 -53.68 -12.13 -3.28
N ARG A 184 -54.79 -11.55 -2.84
CA ARG A 184 -56.05 -11.34 -3.56
C ARG A 184 -56.53 -9.94 -3.17
N GLN A 185 -57.38 -9.25 -3.92
CA GLN A 185 -58.09 -8.08 -3.35
C GLN A 185 -58.79 -8.46 -2.02
N ARG A 186 -58.12 -8.23 -0.88
CA ARG A 186 -58.61 -8.09 0.50
C ARG A 186 -57.43 -7.82 1.43
N GLU A 187 -57.21 -6.53 1.66
CA GLU A 187 -56.48 -5.81 2.71
C GLU A 187 -55.68 -6.65 3.74
N LEU A 188 -54.35 -6.45 3.77
CA LEU A 188 -53.58 -6.41 5.01
C LEU A 188 -53.65 -4.95 5.52
N PRO A 189 -54.14 -4.68 6.74
CA PRO A 189 -54.28 -3.31 7.24
C PRO A 189 -52.92 -2.61 7.35
N THR A 190 -52.90 -1.34 6.93
CA THR A 190 -51.75 -0.44 6.98
C THR A 190 -51.42 -0.01 8.42
N THR A 191 -50.65 -0.79 9.18
CA THR A 191 -49.95 -0.31 10.38
C THR A 191 -48.60 -1.00 10.62
N SER A 192 -47.51 -0.24 10.46
CA SER A 192 -46.19 -0.25 11.13
C SER A 192 -45.44 -1.55 11.54
N GLY A 193 -45.87 -2.75 11.15
CA GLY A 193 -45.11 -4.00 11.33
C GLY A 193 -44.88 -4.73 10.00
N GLY A 194 -43.63 -4.87 9.54
CA GLY A 194 -43.31 -5.54 8.28
C GLY A 194 -43.44 -7.07 8.36
N TYR A 195 -43.94 -7.71 7.30
CA TYR A 195 -44.06 -9.18 7.16
C TYR A 195 -42.73 -9.93 7.36
N CYS A 196 -41.61 -9.24 7.10
CA CYS A 196 -40.26 -9.81 7.02
C CYS A 196 -39.52 -9.83 8.37
N ALA A 197 -40.19 -9.48 9.48
CA ALA A 197 -39.61 -9.48 10.82
C ALA A 197 -40.61 -9.95 11.88
N GLY A 198 -40.10 -10.42 13.02
CA GLY A 198 -40.91 -10.72 14.21
C GLY A 198 -41.78 -11.98 14.12
N GLY A 199 -42.79 -12.06 15.00
CA GLY A 199 -43.61 -13.26 15.19
C GLY A 199 -44.44 -13.69 13.97
N ILE A 200 -44.79 -12.74 13.10
CA ILE A 200 -45.50 -13.02 11.84
C ILE A 200 -44.61 -13.85 10.92
N TYR A 201 -43.39 -13.37 10.61
CA TYR A 201 -42.44 -14.07 9.75
C TYR A 201 -42.12 -15.49 10.26
N LEU A 202 -42.04 -15.66 11.58
CA LEU A 202 -41.64 -16.94 12.18
C LEU A 202 -42.76 -17.99 12.19
N ARG A 203 -44.04 -17.57 12.17
CA ARG A 203 -45.18 -18.47 12.39
C ARG A 203 -46.13 -18.56 11.21
N TYR A 204 -46.33 -17.49 10.45
CA TYR A 204 -47.21 -17.49 9.29
C TYR A 204 -46.40 -17.73 8.01
N LYS A 205 -46.83 -18.69 7.18
CA LYS A 205 -46.14 -19.15 5.98
C LYS A 205 -47.04 -19.08 4.76
N SER A 206 -46.55 -18.39 3.72
CA SER A 206 -47.26 -18.20 2.46
C SER A 206 -46.39 -18.52 1.24
N TYR A 207 -46.93 -18.30 0.04
CA TYR A 207 -46.15 -18.37 -1.20
C TYR A 207 -44.99 -17.35 -1.25
N PHE A 208 -45.01 -16.34 -0.39
CA PHE A 208 -43.86 -15.45 -0.20
C PHE A 208 -42.68 -16.19 0.45
N ASP A 209 -42.91 -16.94 1.53
CA ASP A 209 -41.88 -17.78 2.16
C ASP A 209 -41.36 -18.87 1.22
N HIS A 210 -42.23 -19.37 0.34
CA HIS A 210 -41.86 -20.28 -0.74
C HIS A 210 -40.88 -19.61 -1.71
N ALA A 211 -41.18 -18.41 -2.19
CA ALA A 211 -40.29 -17.64 -3.07
C ALA A 211 -38.94 -17.33 -2.42
N VAL A 212 -38.93 -16.89 -1.14
CA VAL A 212 -37.71 -16.67 -0.35
C VAL A 212 -36.87 -17.95 -0.30
N SER A 213 -37.50 -19.08 -0.05
CA SER A 213 -36.80 -20.36 0.11
C SER A 213 -36.26 -20.88 -1.21
N LEU A 214 -36.97 -20.72 -2.33
CA LEU A 214 -36.46 -21.08 -3.67
C LEU A 214 -35.15 -20.34 -3.99
N VAL A 215 -35.07 -19.05 -3.64
CA VAL A 215 -33.86 -18.25 -3.84
C VAL A 215 -32.75 -18.63 -2.85
N CYS A 216 -33.09 -18.86 -1.58
CA CYS A 216 -32.13 -19.31 -0.56
C CYS A 216 -31.58 -20.72 -0.79
N ASN A 217 -32.16 -21.52 -1.69
CA ASN A 217 -31.57 -22.78 -2.13
C ASN A 217 -30.38 -22.56 -3.09
N HIS A 218 -30.12 -21.32 -3.56
CA HIS A 218 -28.93 -21.02 -4.34
C HIS A 218 -27.67 -21.13 -3.46
N PRO A 219 -26.60 -21.82 -3.90
CA PRO A 219 -25.47 -22.12 -3.03
C PRO A 219 -24.64 -20.92 -2.57
N GLU A 220 -24.56 -19.84 -3.35
CA GLU A 220 -23.92 -18.57 -2.94
C GLU A 220 -24.82 -17.68 -2.05
N ILE A 221 -26.08 -18.09 -1.82
CA ILE A 221 -27.06 -17.36 -0.99
C ILE A 221 -27.34 -18.12 0.32
N CYS A 222 -27.33 -19.44 0.27
CA CYS A 222 -27.62 -20.31 1.41
C CYS A 222 -26.56 -20.17 2.52
N SER A 223 -26.97 -20.39 3.78
CA SER A 223 -26.05 -20.53 4.92
C SER A 223 -26.54 -21.60 5.89
N PHE A 224 -25.60 -22.35 6.46
CA PHE A 224 -25.86 -23.31 7.54
C PHE A 224 -25.77 -22.68 8.93
N ASP A 225 -25.19 -21.48 9.04
CA ASP A 225 -25.24 -20.71 10.27
C ASP A 225 -26.63 -20.08 10.41
N ALA A 226 -27.34 -20.41 11.49
CA ALA A 226 -28.72 -19.98 11.70
C ALA A 226 -28.86 -18.45 11.75
N ALA A 227 -27.88 -17.74 12.29
CA ALA A 227 -27.91 -16.28 12.37
C ALA A 227 -27.67 -15.67 10.98
N THR A 228 -26.68 -16.19 10.23
CA THR A 228 -26.42 -15.77 8.84
C THR A 228 -27.60 -16.05 7.93
N LEU A 229 -28.21 -17.26 7.98
CA LEU A 229 -29.38 -17.58 7.17
C LEU A 229 -30.57 -16.67 7.50
N SER A 230 -30.81 -16.40 8.79
CA SER A 230 -31.85 -15.47 9.24
C SER A 230 -31.62 -14.06 8.72
N TYR A 231 -30.37 -13.60 8.75
CA TYR A 231 -29.97 -12.29 8.25
C TYR A 231 -30.17 -12.20 6.73
N VAL A 232 -29.68 -13.17 5.96
CA VAL A 232 -29.86 -13.23 4.51
C VAL A 232 -31.35 -13.24 4.15
N GLN A 233 -32.16 -14.07 4.81
CA GLN A 233 -33.58 -14.17 4.52
C GLN A 233 -34.34 -12.88 4.83
N GLN A 234 -34.16 -12.29 6.02
CA GLN A 234 -34.97 -11.17 6.49
C GLN A 234 -34.46 -9.80 6.01
N VAL A 235 -33.13 -9.62 5.90
CA VAL A 235 -32.52 -8.32 5.56
C VAL A 235 -32.31 -8.18 4.06
N ILE A 236 -31.89 -9.24 3.37
CA ILE A 236 -31.47 -9.16 1.96
C ILE A 236 -32.56 -9.69 1.03
N VAL A 237 -32.96 -10.95 1.17
CA VAL A 237 -33.88 -11.62 0.24
C VAL A 237 -35.28 -11.03 0.37
N CYS A 238 -35.81 -10.91 1.59
CA CYS A 238 -37.13 -10.33 1.84
C CYS A 238 -37.29 -8.88 1.38
N ALA A 239 -36.21 -8.10 1.29
CA ALA A 239 -36.22 -6.72 0.82
C ALA A 239 -36.20 -6.60 -0.72
N ASP A 240 -35.99 -7.70 -1.45
CA ASP A 240 -35.89 -7.68 -2.90
C ASP A 240 -37.26 -7.66 -3.59
N ALA A 241 -37.46 -6.69 -4.48
CA ALA A 241 -38.72 -6.50 -5.18
C ALA A 241 -39.12 -7.69 -6.08
N ASN A 242 -38.16 -8.50 -6.54
CA ASN A 242 -38.43 -9.64 -7.42
C ASN A 242 -39.07 -10.82 -6.68
N ILE A 243 -38.88 -10.92 -5.35
CA ILE A 243 -39.45 -12.01 -4.54
C ILE A 243 -40.97 -11.95 -4.54
N LEU A 244 -41.56 -10.74 -4.52
CA LEU A 244 -43.01 -10.58 -4.59
C LEU A 244 -43.56 -11.08 -5.94
N ALA A 245 -42.89 -10.74 -7.05
CA ALA A 245 -43.30 -11.18 -8.37
C ALA A 245 -43.22 -12.71 -8.51
N LEU A 246 -42.16 -13.32 -7.96
CA LEU A 246 -42.03 -14.77 -7.88
C LEU A 246 -43.17 -15.39 -7.04
N ALA A 247 -43.43 -14.86 -5.84
CA ALA A 247 -44.49 -15.35 -4.95
C ALA A 247 -45.87 -15.32 -5.60
N GLN A 248 -46.22 -14.23 -6.29
CA GLN A 248 -47.47 -14.10 -7.04
C GLN A 248 -47.57 -15.13 -8.17
N SER A 249 -46.46 -15.40 -8.85
CA SER A 249 -46.41 -16.42 -9.90
C SER A 249 -46.64 -17.83 -9.31
N LEU A 250 -45.93 -18.19 -8.23
CA LEU A 250 -46.11 -19.48 -7.56
C LEU A 250 -47.56 -19.68 -7.10
N TYR A 251 -48.17 -18.63 -6.56
CA TYR A 251 -49.56 -18.65 -6.15
C TYR A 251 -50.53 -18.89 -7.32
N ARG A 252 -50.32 -18.22 -8.46
CA ARG A 252 -51.13 -18.39 -9.68
C ARG A 252 -50.97 -19.76 -10.33
N GLN A 253 -49.76 -20.28 -10.35
CA GLN A 253 -49.45 -21.58 -10.94
C GLN A 253 -50.00 -22.74 -10.11
N GLY A 254 -50.19 -22.55 -8.80
CA GLY A 254 -50.70 -23.58 -7.91
C GLY A 254 -49.65 -24.64 -7.55
N PRO A 255 -50.02 -25.66 -6.76
CA PRO A 255 -49.08 -26.63 -6.21
C PRO A 255 -48.40 -27.46 -7.31
N ALA A 256 -47.20 -27.97 -7.03
CA ALA A 256 -46.52 -28.88 -7.93
C ALA A 256 -47.20 -30.26 -7.90
N THR A 257 -47.53 -30.77 -9.08
CA THR A 257 -48.22 -32.04 -9.32
C THR A 257 -47.61 -32.76 -10.52
N GLU A 258 -47.99 -34.01 -10.77
CA GLU A 258 -47.54 -34.77 -11.95
C GLU A 258 -47.92 -34.11 -13.29
N THR A 259 -48.96 -33.28 -13.31
CA THR A 259 -49.48 -32.64 -14.53
C THR A 259 -49.07 -31.17 -14.69
N GLY A 260 -48.43 -30.58 -13.68
CA GLY A 260 -47.95 -29.19 -13.71
C GLY A 260 -48.10 -28.46 -12.37
N GLY A 261 -47.98 -27.13 -12.42
CA GLY A 261 -47.98 -26.24 -11.25
C GLY A 261 -46.78 -25.31 -11.28
N TRP A 262 -46.36 -24.81 -10.11
CA TRP A 262 -45.08 -24.08 -9.99
C TRP A 262 -43.88 -24.93 -10.42
N ALA A 263 -44.02 -26.25 -10.28
CA ALA A 263 -43.15 -27.27 -10.85
C ALA A 263 -43.97 -28.51 -11.26
N THR A 264 -43.48 -29.27 -12.23
CA THR A 264 -44.00 -30.58 -12.59
C THR A 264 -43.27 -31.66 -11.78
N GLN A 265 -44.01 -32.52 -11.10
CA GLN A 265 -43.45 -33.67 -10.39
C GLN A 265 -43.16 -34.81 -11.37
N VAL A 266 -41.89 -35.15 -11.51
CA VAL A 266 -41.41 -36.24 -12.36
C VAL A 266 -41.05 -37.43 -11.48
N PRO A 267 -41.70 -38.60 -11.63
CA PRO A 267 -41.40 -39.75 -10.79
C PRO A 267 -39.95 -40.19 -10.98
N CYS A 268 -39.26 -40.46 -9.88
CA CYS A 268 -37.94 -41.08 -9.91
C CYS A 268 -38.14 -42.52 -10.42
N ILE A 269 -37.60 -42.82 -11.60
CA ILE A 269 -37.71 -44.16 -12.19
C ILE A 269 -36.52 -45.00 -11.75
N ASP A 270 -36.81 -46.20 -11.28
CA ASP A 270 -35.80 -47.21 -11.01
C ASP A 270 -35.21 -47.69 -12.36
N PRO A 271 -33.91 -47.53 -12.60
CA PRO A 271 -33.31 -47.83 -13.89
C PRO A 271 -33.28 -49.32 -14.23
N ASP A 272 -33.42 -50.21 -13.23
CA ASP A 272 -33.34 -51.66 -13.41
C ASP A 272 -34.74 -52.27 -13.67
N THR A 273 -35.80 -51.67 -13.10
CA THR A 273 -37.19 -52.15 -13.26
C THR A 273 -38.07 -51.31 -14.19
N GLY A 274 -37.65 -50.09 -14.52
CA GLY A 274 -38.44 -49.13 -15.30
C GLY A 274 -39.70 -48.62 -14.58
N GLN A 275 -39.85 -48.93 -13.28
CA GLN A 275 -41.00 -48.52 -12.46
C GLN A 275 -40.65 -47.34 -11.55
N PRO A 276 -41.63 -46.54 -11.08
CA PRO A 276 -41.38 -45.48 -10.11
C PRO A 276 -40.81 -46.03 -8.80
N LYS A 277 -39.71 -45.46 -8.32
CA LYS A 277 -39.19 -45.71 -6.97
C LYS A 277 -40.20 -45.23 -5.93
N LEU A 278 -40.39 -46.08 -4.92
CA LEU A 278 -41.27 -45.81 -3.80
C LEU A 278 -40.44 -45.49 -2.55
N ALA A 279 -40.92 -44.51 -1.80
CA ALA A 279 -40.44 -44.18 -0.48
C ALA A 279 -40.71 -45.32 0.52
N SER A 280 -40.05 -45.26 1.68
CA SER A 280 -40.26 -46.21 2.79
C SER A 280 -41.72 -46.29 3.27
N ASN A 281 -42.51 -45.24 3.00
CA ASN A 281 -43.94 -45.12 3.30
C ASN A 281 -44.87 -45.53 2.14
N GLY A 282 -44.34 -46.09 1.05
CA GLY A 282 -45.10 -46.57 -0.12
C GLY A 282 -45.51 -45.50 -1.14
N HIS A 283 -45.21 -44.22 -0.90
CA HIS A 283 -45.47 -43.15 -1.86
C HIS A 283 -44.42 -43.10 -2.97
N LYS A 284 -44.79 -42.61 -4.16
CA LYS A 284 -43.81 -42.35 -5.21
C LYS A 284 -42.85 -41.23 -4.82
N LEU A 285 -41.59 -41.42 -5.19
CA LEU A 285 -40.57 -40.40 -5.12
C LEU A 285 -40.61 -39.53 -6.37
N TYR A 286 -40.54 -38.21 -6.20
CA TYR A 286 -40.61 -37.26 -7.30
C TYR A 286 -39.43 -36.28 -7.28
N PHE A 287 -38.89 -36.00 -8.45
CA PHE A 287 -38.13 -34.79 -8.72
C PHE A 287 -39.11 -33.66 -9.09
N THR A 288 -38.84 -32.44 -8.67
CA THR A 288 -39.57 -31.27 -9.17
C THR A 288 -38.84 -30.69 -10.37
N HIS A 289 -39.56 -30.44 -11.46
CA HIS A 289 -39.08 -29.69 -12.62
C HIS A 289 -39.81 -28.35 -12.66
N HIS A 290 -39.13 -27.28 -12.26
CA HIS A 290 -39.71 -25.94 -12.19
C HIS A 290 -40.25 -25.52 -13.56
N SER A 291 -41.40 -24.85 -13.58
CA SER A 291 -41.91 -24.27 -14.81
C SER A 291 -40.95 -23.23 -15.37
N GLU A 292 -41.02 -22.97 -16.67
CA GLU A 292 -40.21 -21.94 -17.33
C GLU A 292 -40.41 -20.55 -16.68
N GLU A 293 -41.65 -20.23 -16.28
CA GLU A 293 -41.97 -18.99 -15.56
C GLU A 293 -41.30 -18.95 -14.18
N THR A 294 -41.37 -20.05 -13.42
CA THR A 294 -40.74 -20.17 -12.10
C THR A 294 -39.22 -20.04 -12.21
N LEU A 295 -38.58 -20.70 -13.18
CA LEU A 295 -37.13 -20.59 -13.41
C LEU A 295 -36.73 -19.15 -13.75
N ARG A 296 -37.42 -18.51 -14.69
CA ARG A 296 -37.10 -17.15 -15.12
C ARG A 296 -37.19 -16.13 -13.96
N LEU A 297 -38.25 -16.21 -13.16
CA LEU A 297 -38.45 -15.30 -12.03
C LEU A 297 -37.51 -15.59 -10.87
N THR A 298 -37.19 -16.85 -10.60
CA THR A 298 -36.17 -17.25 -9.62
C THR A 298 -34.79 -16.73 -10.04
N GLY A 299 -34.45 -16.84 -11.32
CA GLY A 299 -33.22 -16.29 -11.89
C GLY A 299 -33.14 -14.79 -11.67
N ALA A 300 -34.16 -14.03 -12.09
CA ALA A 300 -34.18 -12.58 -11.91
C ALA A 300 -33.97 -12.14 -10.44
N ALA A 301 -34.57 -12.86 -9.48
CA ALA A 301 -34.37 -12.60 -8.07
C ALA A 301 -32.93 -12.88 -7.61
N ILE A 302 -32.36 -14.04 -7.96
CA ILE A 302 -30.97 -14.40 -7.61
C ILE A 302 -29.98 -13.39 -8.21
N GLN A 303 -30.18 -12.97 -9.46
CA GLN A 303 -29.33 -11.96 -10.14
C GLN A 303 -29.28 -10.63 -9.40
N SER A 304 -30.41 -10.21 -8.81
CA SER A 304 -30.48 -8.98 -8.02
C SER A 304 -29.87 -9.13 -6.62
N ILE A 305 -29.97 -10.33 -6.03
CA ILE A 305 -29.58 -10.59 -4.64
C ILE A 305 -28.08 -10.88 -4.48
N LEU A 306 -27.45 -11.58 -5.42
CA LEU A 306 -26.03 -11.98 -5.31
C LEU A 306 -25.07 -10.79 -5.08
N PRO A 307 -25.15 -9.67 -5.82
CA PRO A 307 -24.29 -8.52 -5.56
C PRO A 307 -24.53 -7.89 -4.17
N LYS A 308 -25.77 -7.93 -3.67
CA LYS A 308 -26.11 -7.41 -2.34
C LYS A 308 -25.43 -8.22 -1.24
N ILE A 309 -25.36 -9.54 -1.39
CA ILE A 309 -24.63 -10.43 -0.47
C ILE A 309 -23.12 -10.18 -0.55
N LYS A 310 -22.56 -10.12 -1.76
CA LYS A 310 -21.10 -9.92 -1.97
C LYS A 310 -20.61 -8.54 -1.53
N ASN A 311 -21.49 -7.54 -1.45
CA ASN A 311 -21.15 -6.20 -0.96
C ASN A 311 -21.48 -5.98 0.52
N ASP A 312 -22.12 -6.94 1.19
CA ASP A 312 -22.51 -6.80 2.59
C ASP A 312 -21.31 -7.03 3.52
N PRO A 313 -20.88 -6.03 4.31
CA PRO A 313 -19.70 -6.11 5.17
C PRO A 313 -19.88 -7.09 6.36
N VAL A 314 -21.12 -7.40 6.74
CA VAL A 314 -21.44 -8.39 7.77
C VAL A 314 -21.20 -9.81 7.24
N LEU A 315 -21.45 -10.02 5.94
CA LEU A 315 -21.28 -11.33 5.29
C LEU A 315 -19.87 -11.58 4.75
N GLY A 316 -19.01 -10.56 4.69
CA GLY A 316 -17.61 -10.64 4.25
C GLY A 316 -16.56 -10.74 5.36
N GLY A 317 -15.41 -11.37 5.06
CA GLY A 317 -14.24 -11.43 5.95
C GLY A 317 -12.90 -11.22 5.24
N ASN A 318 -11.95 -10.51 5.86
CA ASN A 318 -10.58 -10.36 5.32
C ASN A 318 -9.64 -11.41 5.93
N VAL A 319 -8.99 -12.21 5.08
CA VAL A 319 -8.11 -13.31 5.50
C VAL A 319 -6.61 -12.98 5.42
N ALA A 320 -6.27 -11.71 5.14
CA ALA A 320 -4.89 -11.25 5.07
C ALA A 320 -4.08 -11.59 6.34
N GLY A 321 -3.00 -12.36 6.20
CA GLY A 321 -2.05 -12.64 7.28
C GLY A 321 -2.55 -13.61 8.38
N MET A 322 -3.68 -14.29 8.20
CA MET A 322 -4.17 -15.27 9.18
C MET A 322 -3.38 -16.59 9.11
N GLN A 323 -2.95 -17.11 10.28
CA GLN A 323 -2.26 -18.41 10.39
C GLN A 323 -3.22 -19.59 10.22
N THR A 324 -2.77 -20.62 9.51
CA THR A 324 -3.59 -21.66 8.85
C THR A 324 -3.87 -22.94 9.66
N ASN A 325 -3.80 -22.94 10.99
CA ASN A 325 -3.85 -24.21 11.74
C ASN A 325 -4.83 -24.31 12.91
N THR A 326 -5.91 -23.52 12.97
CA THR A 326 -6.96 -23.79 13.97
C THR A 326 -8.35 -23.78 13.36
N ARG A 327 -9.11 -24.83 13.64
CA ARG A 327 -10.56 -25.01 13.36
C ARG A 327 -11.45 -23.92 14.00
N ASP A 328 -10.87 -22.90 14.62
CA ASP A 328 -11.50 -21.97 15.55
C ASP A 328 -11.27 -20.50 15.19
N ASN A 329 -11.03 -20.17 13.92
CA ASN A 329 -10.94 -18.75 13.53
C ASN A 329 -12.34 -18.11 13.57
N GLN A 330 -12.74 -17.67 14.77
CA GLN A 330 -14.07 -17.11 15.04
C GLN A 330 -14.41 -15.92 14.14
N VAL A 331 -13.41 -15.23 13.58
CA VAL A 331 -13.58 -14.09 12.68
C VAL A 331 -14.26 -14.49 11.36
N LEU A 332 -14.12 -15.74 10.93
CA LEU A 332 -14.71 -16.25 9.69
C LEU A 332 -16.05 -16.97 9.90
N LYS A 333 -16.50 -17.13 11.14
CA LYS A 333 -17.77 -17.79 11.44
C LYS A 333 -18.94 -16.97 10.88
N GLY A 334 -19.80 -17.61 10.09
CA GLY A 334 -20.99 -16.99 9.51
C GLY A 334 -20.73 -16.08 8.30
N LYS A 335 -19.49 -16.03 7.78
CA LYS A 335 -19.13 -15.29 6.56
C LYS A 335 -19.44 -16.12 5.32
N LEU A 336 -19.97 -15.48 4.28
CA LEU A 336 -20.33 -16.09 2.99
C LEU A 336 -19.30 -15.83 1.89
N TRP A 337 -18.42 -14.83 2.06
CA TRP A 337 -17.33 -14.53 1.14
C TRP A 337 -16.11 -13.99 1.88
N VAL A 338 -14.93 -14.11 1.26
CA VAL A 338 -13.67 -13.63 1.83
C VAL A 338 -12.85 -12.82 0.83
N VAL A 339 -12.04 -11.90 1.34
CA VAL A 339 -11.04 -11.13 0.57
C VAL A 339 -9.66 -11.33 1.18
N ASN A 340 -8.64 -11.42 0.33
CA ASN A 340 -7.25 -11.49 0.77
C ASN A 340 -6.54 -10.20 0.33
N SER A 341 -6.62 -9.16 1.16
CA SER A 341 -5.90 -7.92 0.92
C SER A 341 -4.42 -8.12 1.21
N ALA A 342 -3.51 -7.58 0.39
CA ALA A 342 -2.12 -7.52 0.82
C ALA A 342 -2.06 -6.71 2.12
N ALA A 343 -1.51 -7.30 3.19
CA ALA A 343 -1.15 -6.50 4.35
C ALA A 343 -0.09 -5.48 3.86
N PRO A 344 -0.22 -4.17 4.17
CA PRO A 344 0.95 -3.31 4.08
C PRO A 344 2.07 -3.97 4.88
N PRO A 345 3.34 -3.95 4.41
CA PRO A 345 4.44 -4.51 5.18
C PRO A 345 4.34 -3.90 6.58
N ALA A 346 4.15 -4.77 7.58
CA ALA A 346 3.92 -4.32 8.94
C ALA A 346 5.03 -3.33 9.29
N SER A 347 4.64 -2.10 9.62
CA SER A 347 5.53 -1.16 10.28
C SER A 347 6.15 -1.91 11.46
N VAL A 348 7.46 -2.05 11.45
CA VAL A 348 8.22 -2.72 12.50
C VAL A 348 7.87 -2.04 13.83
N ALA A 349 6.93 -2.63 14.56
CA ALA A 349 6.65 -2.23 15.92
C ALA A 349 7.84 -2.67 16.77
N THR A 350 8.39 -1.68 17.46
CA THR A 350 9.43 -1.68 18.50
C THR A 350 9.86 -3.06 19.04
N PRO A 351 11.18 -3.37 19.07
CA PRO A 351 11.65 -4.66 19.58
C PRO A 351 11.47 -4.74 21.10
N SER A 352 10.54 -5.58 21.57
CA SER A 352 10.57 -6.06 22.95
C SER A 352 11.65 -7.14 23.07
N ALA A 353 12.65 -6.87 23.90
CA ALA A 353 13.75 -7.78 24.17
C ALA A 353 13.28 -9.08 24.85
N ARG A 354 13.49 -10.22 24.17
CA ARG A 354 13.92 -11.47 24.81
C ARG A 354 14.66 -12.36 23.79
N PRO A 355 15.76 -13.01 24.19
CA PRO A 355 16.69 -13.63 23.25
C PRO A 355 16.16 -14.98 22.80
N ALA A 356 15.82 -15.10 21.51
CA ALA A 356 15.81 -16.38 20.84
C ALA A 356 17.25 -16.69 20.42
N SER A 357 17.78 -17.81 20.91
CA SER A 357 19.07 -18.36 20.52
C SER A 357 19.17 -18.49 19.00
N PHE A 358 20.00 -17.66 18.39
CA PHE A 358 20.41 -17.83 17.00
C PHE A 358 21.29 -19.08 16.91
N ALA A 359 20.72 -20.18 16.44
CA ALA A 359 21.53 -21.20 15.80
C ALA A 359 22.14 -20.56 14.55
N ALA A 360 23.46 -20.41 14.55
CA ALA A 360 24.20 -19.92 13.40
C ALA A 360 24.01 -20.91 12.23
N SER A 361 23.34 -20.48 11.17
CA SER A 361 23.40 -21.19 9.87
C SER A 361 24.78 -20.95 9.24
N PRO A 362 25.41 -21.97 8.59
CA PRO A 362 26.70 -21.82 7.93
C PRO A 362 26.60 -20.93 6.68
N PRO A 363 27.72 -20.37 6.18
CA PRO A 363 27.73 -19.50 4.99
C PRO A 363 27.38 -20.32 3.75
N GLY A 364 26.22 -20.03 3.16
CA GLY A 364 25.73 -20.66 1.94
C GLY A 364 25.01 -19.62 1.09
N VAL A 365 25.20 -19.69 -0.23
CA VAL A 365 24.71 -18.76 -1.26
C VAL A 365 23.28 -18.28 -0.97
N THR A 366 23.09 -16.97 -0.83
CA THR A 366 21.76 -16.36 -0.65
C THR A 366 21.06 -16.26 -2.02
N TRP A 367 19.85 -16.80 -2.10
CA TRP A 367 19.03 -16.81 -3.32
C TRP A 367 17.91 -15.79 -3.18
N THR A 368 17.66 -14.96 -4.20
CA THR A 368 16.55 -13.99 -4.18
C THR A 368 15.59 -14.29 -5.33
N PRO A 369 14.28 -14.49 -5.05
CA PRO A 369 13.28 -14.61 -6.10
C PRO A 369 12.98 -13.25 -6.74
N ARG A 370 12.79 -13.27 -8.04
CA ARG A 370 12.40 -12.17 -8.93
C ARG A 370 11.16 -12.62 -9.68
N ASP A 371 10.02 -12.03 -9.37
CA ASP A 371 8.78 -12.29 -10.12
C ASP A 371 8.84 -11.52 -11.45
N LEU A 372 8.79 -12.25 -12.56
CA LEU A 372 8.84 -11.72 -13.91
C LEU A 372 7.45 -11.63 -14.55
N SER A 373 6.41 -12.10 -13.87
CA SER A 373 5.04 -12.13 -14.39
C SER A 373 4.20 -10.97 -13.88
N SER A 374 3.30 -10.48 -14.73
CA SER A 374 2.22 -9.58 -14.34
C SER A 374 0.94 -10.40 -14.21
N GLY A 375 0.46 -10.58 -12.98
CA GLY A 375 -0.74 -11.38 -12.72
C GLY A 375 -1.05 -11.48 -11.24
N ASN A 376 -2.33 -11.51 -10.89
CA ASN A 376 -2.78 -11.69 -9.51
C ASN A 376 -3.15 -13.17 -9.27
N GLY A 377 -3.27 -13.58 -8.01
CA GLY A 377 -3.81 -14.91 -7.69
C GLY A 377 -2.78 -16.04 -7.58
N TYR A 378 -1.53 -15.83 -7.99
CA TYR A 378 -0.41 -16.75 -7.78
C TYR A 378 0.81 -16.02 -7.20
N ARG A 379 1.56 -16.66 -6.30
CA ARG A 379 2.83 -16.14 -5.78
C ARG A 379 3.78 -17.23 -5.31
N VAL A 380 5.08 -16.96 -5.32
CA VAL A 380 6.13 -17.78 -4.72
C VAL A 380 6.73 -17.07 -3.51
N THR A 381 6.81 -17.73 -2.36
CA THR A 381 7.41 -17.20 -1.11
C THR A 381 8.35 -18.22 -0.47
N ASP A 382 8.96 -17.85 0.66
CA ASP A 382 9.79 -18.74 1.49
C ASP A 382 10.96 -19.41 0.75
N VAL A 383 11.54 -18.68 -0.21
CA VAL A 383 12.64 -19.15 -1.04
C VAL A 383 13.93 -19.21 -0.21
N THR A 384 14.45 -20.41 0.02
CA THR A 384 15.66 -20.67 0.82
C THR A 384 16.58 -21.62 0.07
N GLY A 385 17.88 -21.34 0.05
CA GLY A 385 18.87 -22.20 -0.57
C GLY A 385 19.86 -22.75 0.45
N THR A 386 20.25 -24.00 0.28
CA THR A 386 21.33 -24.64 1.04
C THR A 386 22.36 -25.21 0.07
N SER A 387 23.62 -25.14 0.46
CA SER A 387 24.72 -25.74 -0.29
C SER A 387 25.55 -26.63 0.62
N SER A 388 25.81 -27.86 0.20
CA SER A 388 26.71 -28.78 0.90
C SER A 388 27.78 -29.29 -0.06
N LEU A 389 29.05 -29.22 0.34
CA LEU A 389 30.18 -29.75 -0.41
C LEU A 389 30.52 -31.15 0.12
N ASP A 390 30.50 -32.16 -0.74
CA ASP A 390 31.07 -33.47 -0.40
C ASP A 390 32.59 -33.41 -0.55
N THR A 391 33.30 -33.39 0.59
CA THR A 391 34.76 -33.28 0.64
C THR A 391 35.50 -34.49 0.05
N ALA A 392 34.83 -35.63 -0.18
CA ALA A 392 35.45 -36.81 -0.77
C ALA A 392 35.40 -36.81 -2.31
N THR A 393 34.37 -36.20 -2.90
CA THR A 393 34.15 -36.16 -4.36
C THR A 393 34.31 -34.77 -4.97
N ASN A 394 34.47 -33.74 -4.13
CA ASN A 394 34.49 -32.32 -4.48
C ASN A 394 33.22 -31.82 -5.19
N ALA A 395 32.11 -32.58 -5.06
CA ALA A 395 30.82 -32.25 -5.65
C ALA A 395 30.03 -31.30 -4.74
N LEU A 396 29.56 -30.19 -5.31
CA LEU A 396 28.76 -29.16 -4.66
C LEU A 396 27.27 -29.44 -4.89
N SER A 397 26.57 -29.90 -3.85
CA SER A 397 25.12 -30.06 -3.90
C SER A 397 24.44 -28.74 -3.51
N ARG A 398 23.64 -28.16 -4.42
CA ARG A 398 22.80 -26.99 -4.17
C ARG A 398 21.33 -27.42 -4.14
N THR A 399 20.60 -27.06 -3.10
CA THR A 399 19.15 -27.31 -2.98
C THR A 399 18.41 -26.01 -2.71
N LEU A 400 17.33 -25.79 -3.45
CA LEU A 400 16.43 -24.65 -3.31
C LEU A 400 15.08 -25.14 -2.79
N SER A 401 14.58 -24.54 -1.72
CA SER A 401 13.21 -24.76 -1.22
C SER A 401 12.37 -23.50 -1.42
N PHE A 402 11.11 -23.65 -1.79
CA PHE A 402 10.18 -22.54 -2.01
C PHE A 402 8.73 -22.98 -1.77
N THR A 403 7.85 -22.03 -1.44
CA THR A 403 6.41 -22.26 -1.26
C THR A 403 5.64 -21.51 -2.34
N VAL A 404 4.76 -22.20 -3.05
CA VAL A 404 3.89 -21.58 -4.08
C VAL A 404 2.47 -21.47 -3.56
N TYR A 405 1.74 -20.42 -3.94
CA TYR A 405 0.34 -20.20 -3.58
C TYR A 405 -0.51 -20.06 -4.84
N ASN A 406 -1.65 -20.73 -4.88
CA ASN A 406 -2.67 -20.54 -5.91
C ASN A 406 -4.01 -20.19 -5.24
N THR A 407 -4.52 -18.99 -5.53
CA THR A 407 -5.69 -18.42 -4.85
C THR A 407 -6.88 -18.18 -5.78
N TRP A 408 -6.73 -18.52 -7.07
CA TRP A 408 -7.77 -18.41 -8.09
C TRP A 408 -8.32 -19.79 -8.45
N LEU A 409 -9.57 -19.84 -8.92
CA LEU A 409 -10.33 -21.01 -9.34
C LEU A 409 -9.83 -21.56 -10.68
N ARG A 410 -8.59 -22.05 -10.68
CA ARG A 410 -7.94 -22.70 -11.83
C ARG A 410 -6.79 -23.61 -11.40
N TYR A 411 -6.43 -24.52 -12.28
CA TYR A 411 -5.28 -25.42 -12.13
C TYR A 411 -4.04 -24.88 -12.86
N LEU A 412 -2.87 -25.09 -12.28
CA LEU A 412 -1.57 -24.71 -12.86
C LEU A 412 -0.60 -25.90 -12.83
N GLY A 413 0.11 -26.15 -13.92
CA GLY A 413 1.26 -27.06 -13.91
C GLY A 413 2.50 -26.34 -13.39
N LEU A 414 3.17 -26.88 -12.38
CA LEU A 414 4.41 -26.35 -11.83
C LEU A 414 5.62 -27.02 -12.50
N TYR A 415 6.52 -26.18 -13.01
CA TYR A 415 7.71 -26.54 -13.75
C TYR A 415 8.93 -25.80 -13.23
N VAL A 416 10.11 -26.34 -13.53
CA VAL A 416 11.40 -25.71 -13.26
C VAL A 416 12.25 -25.70 -14.52
N ARG A 417 12.90 -24.56 -14.79
CA ARG A 417 13.89 -24.37 -15.84
C ARG A 417 15.21 -23.88 -15.24
N PHE A 418 16.33 -24.41 -15.72
CA PHE A 418 17.67 -23.99 -15.30
C PHE A 418 18.32 -23.12 -16.38
N LEU A 419 19.01 -22.06 -15.96
CA LEU A 419 19.72 -21.13 -16.85
C LEU A 419 21.22 -21.13 -16.57
N ASP A 420 22.04 -21.07 -17.61
CA ASP A 420 23.50 -20.91 -17.51
C ASP A 420 23.91 -19.46 -17.15
N GLY A 421 25.22 -19.21 -17.02
CA GLY A 421 25.77 -17.90 -16.66
C GLY A 421 25.51 -16.76 -17.67
N ASP A 422 25.11 -17.10 -18.90
CA ASP A 422 24.73 -16.14 -19.95
C ASP A 422 23.20 -16.02 -20.07
N GLY A 423 22.43 -16.65 -19.17
CA GLY A 423 20.97 -16.64 -19.17
C GLY A 423 20.32 -17.57 -20.20
N ARG A 424 21.06 -18.52 -20.80
CA ARG A 424 20.51 -19.49 -21.76
C ARG A 424 19.96 -20.73 -21.04
N PRO A 425 18.84 -21.30 -21.50
CA PRO A 425 18.25 -22.48 -20.88
C PRO A 425 19.09 -23.74 -21.11
N ILE A 426 19.30 -24.51 -20.04
CA ILE A 426 20.01 -25.79 -20.06
C ILE A 426 19.01 -26.92 -20.37
N ALA A 427 19.31 -27.76 -21.36
CA ALA A 427 18.42 -28.85 -21.74
C ALA A 427 18.32 -29.90 -20.63
N LEU A 428 17.11 -30.42 -20.38
CA LEU A 428 16.93 -31.44 -19.32
C LEU A 428 17.73 -32.70 -19.58
N ALA A 429 18.00 -33.04 -20.85
CA ALA A 429 18.80 -34.21 -21.22
C ALA A 429 20.29 -34.08 -20.84
N GLU A 430 20.77 -32.86 -20.60
CA GLU A 430 22.15 -32.54 -20.24
C GLU A 430 22.36 -32.48 -18.72
N LEU A 431 21.29 -32.66 -17.94
CA LEU A 431 21.35 -32.62 -16.49
C LEU A 431 21.90 -33.93 -15.89
N PRO A 432 22.52 -33.85 -14.70
CA PRO A 432 22.92 -35.03 -13.93
C PRO A 432 21.75 -35.97 -13.62
N ALA A 433 22.02 -37.28 -13.62
CA ALA A 433 21.00 -38.33 -13.42
C ALA A 433 20.29 -38.26 -12.06
N ASP A 434 20.93 -37.70 -11.02
CA ASP A 434 20.33 -37.49 -9.70
C ASP A 434 19.29 -36.35 -9.69
N ILE A 435 19.39 -35.40 -10.60
CA ILE A 435 18.43 -34.31 -10.79
C ILE A 435 17.21 -34.79 -11.59
N HIS A 436 17.39 -35.75 -12.50
CA HIS A 436 16.27 -36.31 -13.29
C HIS A 436 15.20 -36.97 -12.40
N GLY A 437 15.60 -37.51 -11.24
CA GLY A 437 14.70 -38.19 -10.31
C GLY A 437 13.69 -37.27 -9.61
N GLN A 438 13.82 -35.94 -9.72
CA GLN A 438 12.92 -34.98 -9.08
C GLN A 438 11.72 -34.57 -9.93
N PHE A 439 11.68 -34.98 -11.21
CA PHE A 439 10.61 -34.62 -12.16
C PHE A 439 9.70 -35.82 -12.46
N SER A 440 8.40 -35.57 -12.59
CA SER A 440 7.44 -36.61 -12.94
C SER A 440 7.49 -36.91 -14.45
N THR A 441 7.70 -38.18 -14.81
CA THR A 441 7.84 -38.59 -16.21
C THR A 441 6.48 -38.56 -16.94
N GLY A 442 6.40 -37.81 -18.05
CA GLY A 442 5.22 -37.73 -18.90
C GLY A 442 4.77 -36.33 -19.32
N PHE A 443 5.18 -35.28 -18.59
CA PHE A 443 4.82 -33.88 -18.89
C PHE A 443 6.01 -32.93 -19.01
N ASN A 444 7.24 -33.45 -18.96
CA ASN A 444 8.46 -32.65 -19.12
C ASN A 444 8.59 -32.10 -20.54
N GLY A 445 9.03 -30.85 -20.64
CA GLY A 445 9.44 -30.21 -21.89
C GLY A 445 10.91 -30.47 -22.24
N THR A 446 11.41 -29.77 -23.24
CA THR A 446 12.84 -29.82 -23.66
C THR A 446 13.75 -29.19 -22.59
N TYR A 447 13.30 -28.10 -21.99
CA TYR A 447 14.02 -27.32 -20.96
C TYR A 447 13.30 -27.25 -19.61
N ASP A 448 12.04 -27.69 -19.55
CA ASP A 448 11.11 -27.47 -18.43
C ASP A 448 10.75 -28.77 -17.74
N GLY A 449 11.25 -28.99 -16.52
CA GLY A 449 10.97 -30.19 -15.73
C GLY A 449 9.67 -30.05 -14.94
N PHE A 450 8.71 -30.96 -15.12
CA PHE A 450 7.42 -30.94 -14.45
C PHE A 450 7.54 -31.49 -13.02
N LEU A 451 7.14 -30.68 -12.04
CA LEU A 451 7.12 -31.06 -10.62
C LEU A 451 5.76 -31.66 -10.23
N THR A 452 4.69 -30.89 -10.38
CA THR A 452 3.34 -31.31 -9.98
C THR A 452 2.26 -30.42 -10.58
N LEU A 453 1.01 -30.83 -10.44
CA LEU A 453 -0.15 -30.00 -10.70
C LEU A 453 -0.58 -29.27 -9.42
N LEU A 454 -0.62 -27.94 -9.47
CA LEU A 454 -1.16 -27.09 -8.42
C LEU A 454 -2.69 -27.02 -8.56
N ASN A 455 -3.37 -27.31 -7.46
CA ASN A 455 -4.82 -27.30 -7.38
C ASN A 455 -5.35 -25.86 -7.21
N GLN A 456 -6.64 -25.66 -7.42
CA GLN A 456 -7.36 -24.43 -7.03
C GLN A 456 -7.75 -24.47 -5.54
N PRO A 457 -8.11 -23.32 -4.92
CA PRO A 457 -8.87 -23.33 -3.68
C PRO A 457 -10.11 -24.20 -3.85
N PHE A 458 -10.29 -25.22 -2.99
CA PHE A 458 -11.32 -26.23 -3.23
C PHE A 458 -12.71 -25.59 -3.20
N ALA A 459 -13.31 -25.43 -4.38
CA ALA A 459 -14.66 -24.95 -4.54
C ALA A 459 -15.45 -25.86 -5.48
N VAL A 460 -16.72 -26.11 -5.17
CA VAL A 460 -17.65 -26.82 -6.05
C VAL A 460 -18.83 -25.91 -6.32
N MET A 461 -19.06 -25.58 -7.59
CA MET A 461 -20.08 -24.60 -8.03
C MET A 461 -19.92 -23.23 -7.35
N GLY A 462 -18.68 -22.72 -7.22
CA GLY A 462 -18.40 -21.41 -6.62
C GLY A 462 -18.43 -21.38 -5.08
N ILE A 463 -18.74 -22.49 -4.42
CA ILE A 463 -18.77 -22.57 -2.95
C ILE A 463 -17.40 -22.99 -2.43
N PRO A 464 -16.68 -22.18 -1.63
CA PRO A 464 -15.43 -22.60 -0.99
C PRO A 464 -15.69 -23.61 0.15
N PHE A 465 -14.88 -24.66 0.20
CA PHE A 465 -15.01 -25.79 1.14
C PHE A 465 -13.94 -25.75 2.25
N PRO A 466 -14.27 -25.49 3.54
CA PRO A 466 -13.26 -25.28 4.58
C PRO A 466 -12.70 -26.54 5.28
N GLU A 467 -13.24 -27.75 5.08
CA GLU A 467 -13.08 -28.83 6.09
C GLU A 467 -12.51 -30.17 5.59
N ILE A 468 -11.91 -30.24 4.40
CA ILE A 468 -11.13 -31.43 4.02
C ILE A 468 -9.66 -31.22 4.44
N PRO A 469 -9.11 -32.00 5.40
CA PRO A 469 -7.77 -31.77 5.96
C PRO A 469 -6.61 -31.89 4.96
N VAL A 470 -6.87 -32.38 3.75
CA VAL A 470 -5.86 -32.55 2.69
C VAL A 470 -5.88 -31.37 1.70
N VAL A 471 -6.84 -30.46 1.81
CA VAL A 471 -7.07 -29.38 0.81
C VAL A 471 -7.27 -28.00 1.46
N ALA A 472 -6.96 -27.87 2.75
CA ALA A 472 -6.99 -26.60 3.48
C ALA A 472 -5.75 -25.70 3.24
N GLU A 473 -4.85 -26.12 2.37
CA GLU A 473 -3.59 -25.43 2.10
C GLU A 473 -3.59 -24.91 0.65
N ASN A 474 -3.91 -23.62 0.46
CA ASN A 474 -3.67 -22.93 -0.82
C ASN A 474 -2.18 -22.62 -1.03
N HIS A 475 -1.30 -23.48 -0.50
CA HIS A 475 0.13 -23.38 -0.63
C HIS A 475 0.79 -24.75 -0.66
N TRP A 476 1.85 -24.89 -1.44
CA TRP A 476 2.64 -26.11 -1.54
C TRP A 476 4.11 -25.77 -1.44
N SER A 477 4.83 -26.44 -0.54
CA SER A 477 6.28 -26.29 -0.40
C SER A 477 7.00 -27.35 -1.21
N PHE A 478 8.01 -26.95 -1.96
CA PHE A 478 8.84 -27.81 -2.79
C PHE A 478 10.31 -27.62 -2.45
N THR A 479 11.09 -28.67 -2.64
CA THR A 479 12.55 -28.63 -2.60
C THR A 479 13.10 -29.23 -3.89
N VAL A 480 13.94 -28.47 -4.57
CA VAL A 480 14.50 -28.79 -5.89
C VAL A 480 16.02 -28.75 -5.82
N ARG A 481 16.70 -29.74 -6.40
CA ARG A 481 18.16 -29.74 -6.54
C ARG A 481 18.56 -28.93 -7.77
N VAL A 482 19.55 -28.06 -7.60
CA VAL A 482 20.07 -27.16 -8.64
C VAL A 482 21.43 -27.69 -9.14
N PRO A 483 21.62 -27.88 -10.46
CA PRO A 483 22.89 -28.34 -11.01
C PRO A 483 23.98 -27.27 -10.84
N GLU A 484 25.25 -27.71 -10.74
CA GLU A 484 26.39 -26.79 -10.66
C GLU A 484 26.52 -25.89 -11.90
N SER A 485 26.11 -26.38 -13.07
CA SER A 485 26.14 -25.64 -14.34
C SER A 485 25.11 -24.50 -14.43
N ALA A 486 24.14 -24.42 -13.51
CA ALA A 486 23.13 -23.37 -13.51
C ALA A 486 23.53 -22.17 -12.64
N ALA A 487 23.39 -20.97 -13.21
CA ALA A 487 23.57 -19.69 -12.53
C ALA A 487 22.26 -19.16 -11.92
N SER A 488 21.12 -19.45 -12.55
CA SER A 488 19.78 -19.12 -12.03
C SER A 488 18.75 -20.21 -12.38
N ILE A 489 17.61 -20.17 -11.70
CA ILE A 489 16.51 -21.12 -11.84
C ILE A 489 15.20 -20.36 -12.01
N GLN A 490 14.40 -20.71 -13.02
CA GLN A 490 13.06 -20.19 -13.23
C GLN A 490 12.02 -21.20 -12.74
N ILE A 491 11.16 -20.76 -11.83
CA ILE A 491 9.96 -21.48 -11.40
C ILE A 491 8.84 -21.03 -12.32
N LEU A 492 8.27 -21.97 -13.06
CA LEU A 492 7.28 -21.71 -14.10
C LEU A 492 5.96 -22.36 -13.68
N SER A 493 4.88 -21.59 -13.58
CA SER A 493 3.53 -22.14 -13.33
C SER A 493 2.60 -21.83 -14.49
N GLY A 494 2.37 -22.84 -15.34
CA GLY A 494 1.64 -22.70 -16.60
C GLY A 494 0.21 -23.24 -16.54
N GLY A 495 -0.71 -22.56 -17.23
CA GLY A 495 -2.10 -22.99 -17.35
C GLY A 495 -2.89 -22.09 -18.30
N LEU A 496 -4.21 -22.13 -18.21
CA LEU A 496 -5.06 -21.26 -19.02
C LEU A 496 -4.89 -19.79 -18.58
N GLY A 497 -4.65 -18.90 -19.55
CA GLY A 497 -4.40 -17.47 -19.33
C GLY A 497 -4.55 -16.64 -20.60
N SER A 498 -4.16 -15.37 -20.54
CA SER A 498 -4.19 -14.41 -21.64
C SER A 498 -2.80 -13.82 -21.92
N GLY A 499 -2.64 -13.18 -23.09
CA GLY A 499 -1.36 -12.57 -23.52
C GLY A 499 -0.43 -13.54 -24.27
N THR A 500 0.87 -13.22 -24.31
CA THR A 500 1.88 -14.01 -25.05
C THR A 500 2.21 -15.31 -24.30
N ASN A 501 2.05 -16.45 -24.96
CA ASN A 501 2.47 -17.75 -24.42
C ASN A 501 3.96 -18.02 -24.74
N SER A 502 4.85 -17.49 -23.91
CA SER A 502 6.31 -17.64 -24.07
C SER A 502 6.84 -19.02 -23.67
N TYR A 503 6.05 -19.84 -22.97
CA TYR A 503 6.44 -21.15 -22.42
C TYR A 503 5.37 -22.23 -22.72
N PRO A 504 5.10 -22.55 -24.00
CA PRO A 504 3.95 -23.37 -24.40
C PRO A 504 3.99 -24.82 -23.88
N GLU A 505 5.18 -25.34 -23.54
CA GLU A 505 5.32 -26.69 -22.99
C GLU A 505 4.86 -26.79 -21.52
N THR A 506 4.69 -25.66 -20.82
CA THR A 506 4.37 -25.61 -19.38
C THR A 506 2.87 -25.52 -19.07
N THR A 507 2.01 -25.28 -20.06
CA THR A 507 0.62 -24.89 -19.80
C THR A 507 -0.36 -26.06 -19.79
N ARG A 508 -0.04 -27.13 -20.53
CA ARG A 508 -0.97 -28.22 -20.85
C ARG A 508 -1.64 -28.88 -19.63
N PRO A 509 -0.94 -29.26 -18.54
CA PRO A 509 -1.62 -29.91 -17.40
C PRO A 509 -2.63 -28.99 -16.70
N GLY A 510 -2.28 -27.71 -16.52
CA GLY A 510 -3.16 -26.71 -15.89
C GLY A 510 -4.35 -26.35 -16.77
N GLU A 511 -4.14 -26.20 -18.08
CA GLU A 511 -5.20 -25.97 -19.06
C GLU A 511 -6.25 -27.08 -19.02
N VAL A 512 -5.83 -28.35 -19.15
CA VAL A 512 -6.74 -29.49 -19.21
C VAL A 512 -7.60 -29.57 -17.96
N MET A 513 -7.00 -29.39 -16.78
CA MET A 513 -7.70 -29.55 -15.52
C MET A 513 -8.66 -28.39 -15.24
N THR A 514 -8.27 -27.15 -15.56
CA THR A 514 -9.16 -25.98 -15.47
C THR A 514 -10.35 -26.13 -16.41
N VAL A 515 -10.09 -26.57 -17.65
CA VAL A 515 -11.14 -26.78 -18.64
C VAL A 515 -12.11 -27.88 -18.21
N VAL A 516 -11.62 -29.02 -17.71
CA VAL A 516 -12.48 -30.16 -17.35
C VAL A 516 -13.26 -29.91 -16.06
N VAL A 517 -12.59 -29.40 -15.02
CA VAL A 517 -13.19 -29.30 -13.68
C VAL A 517 -13.96 -27.99 -13.50
N ASP A 518 -13.45 -26.88 -14.03
CA ASP A 518 -13.96 -25.53 -13.70
C ASP A 518 -14.88 -24.98 -14.79
N LEU A 519 -14.78 -25.49 -16.02
CA LEU A 519 -15.60 -25.06 -17.16
C LEU A 519 -16.55 -26.17 -17.66
N ALA A 520 -16.06 -27.39 -17.91
CA ALA A 520 -16.84 -28.48 -18.49
C ALA A 520 -17.89 -29.03 -17.54
N LEU A 521 -17.47 -29.35 -16.31
CA LEU A 521 -18.33 -30.00 -15.33
C LEU A 521 -19.51 -29.10 -14.91
N PRO A 522 -19.32 -27.79 -14.65
CA PRO A 522 -20.45 -26.86 -14.46
C PRO A 522 -21.34 -26.72 -15.71
N GLY A 523 -20.74 -26.66 -16.91
CA GLY A 523 -21.49 -26.60 -18.18
C GLY A 523 -22.33 -27.85 -18.46
N LEU A 524 -21.85 -29.03 -18.03
CA LEU A 524 -22.58 -30.30 -18.11
C LEU A 524 -23.80 -30.28 -17.19
N PHE A 525 -23.64 -29.84 -15.94
CA PHE A 525 -24.76 -29.70 -15.01
C PHE A 525 -25.83 -28.72 -15.53
N LEU A 526 -25.42 -27.65 -16.21
CA LEU A 526 -26.34 -26.70 -16.85
C LEU A 526 -27.14 -27.32 -18.01
N ALA A 527 -26.48 -28.06 -18.91
CA ALA A 527 -27.15 -28.73 -20.02
C ALA A 527 -28.11 -29.84 -19.54
N MET A 528 -27.75 -30.53 -18.46
CA MET A 528 -28.59 -31.57 -17.84
C MET A 528 -29.78 -30.97 -17.08
N ALA A 529 -29.68 -29.75 -16.54
CA ALA A 529 -30.81 -29.05 -15.92
C ALA A 529 -31.87 -28.57 -16.94
N ALA A 530 -31.47 -28.35 -18.20
CA ALA A 530 -32.35 -27.90 -19.28
C ALA A 530 -33.07 -29.04 -20.03
N THR A 531 -32.74 -30.31 -19.74
CA THR A 531 -33.32 -31.48 -20.41
C THR A 531 -33.95 -32.43 -19.40
N ALA A 532 -35.04 -33.12 -19.76
CA ALA A 532 -35.76 -34.07 -18.89
C ALA A 532 -34.95 -35.32 -18.47
N ALA A 533 -33.62 -35.31 -18.60
CA ALA A 533 -32.70 -36.44 -18.46
C ALA A 533 -32.11 -36.61 -17.03
N PHE A 534 -32.45 -35.73 -16.08
CA PHE A 534 -31.93 -35.73 -14.71
C PHE A 534 -32.19 -37.01 -13.87
N PRO A 535 -33.34 -37.71 -13.97
CA PRO A 535 -33.63 -38.86 -13.09
C PRO A 535 -32.64 -40.03 -13.19
N ALA A 536 -31.98 -40.22 -14.35
CA ALA A 536 -31.03 -41.32 -14.56
C ALA A 536 -29.61 -41.00 -14.07
N PHE A 537 -29.23 -39.73 -14.03
CA PHE A 537 -27.90 -39.27 -13.62
C PHE A 537 -27.73 -39.31 -12.09
N ALA A 538 -28.76 -38.88 -11.35
CA ALA A 538 -28.75 -38.87 -9.88
C ALA A 538 -28.58 -40.28 -9.26
N ALA A 539 -28.97 -41.34 -9.97
CA ALA A 539 -28.86 -42.72 -9.51
C ALA A 539 -27.42 -43.28 -9.49
N LYS A 540 -26.42 -42.63 -10.12
CA LYS A 540 -25.11 -43.25 -10.40
C LYS A 540 -23.84 -42.50 -9.99
N MET A 541 -23.96 -41.47 -9.14
CA MET A 541 -22.80 -40.73 -8.57
C MET A 541 -21.76 -41.59 -7.81
N THR A 542 -21.99 -42.89 -7.60
CA THR A 542 -21.04 -43.81 -6.96
C THR A 542 -20.02 -44.47 -7.92
N THR A 543 -20.16 -44.31 -9.25
CA THR A 543 -19.29 -44.96 -10.27
C THR A 543 -18.48 -43.96 -11.11
N ALA A 544 -17.92 -42.94 -10.46
CA ALA A 544 -17.47 -41.70 -11.10
C ALA A 544 -16.21 -41.78 -12.00
N THR A 545 -15.32 -42.77 -11.86
CA THR A 545 -13.94 -42.63 -12.41
C THR A 545 -13.81 -42.90 -13.92
N LYS A 546 -14.65 -43.77 -14.52
CA LYS A 546 -14.57 -44.08 -15.96
C LYS A 546 -15.32 -43.07 -16.82
N LEU A 547 -16.45 -42.56 -16.32
CA LEU A 547 -17.28 -41.57 -17.02
C LEU A 547 -16.56 -40.22 -17.14
N LEU A 548 -15.80 -39.81 -16.11
CA LEU A 548 -15.01 -38.57 -16.12
C LEU A 548 -13.94 -38.56 -17.23
N ILE A 549 -13.28 -39.71 -17.47
CA ILE A 549 -12.18 -39.82 -18.42
C ILE A 549 -12.67 -39.79 -19.88
N SER A 550 -13.75 -40.51 -20.20
CA SER A 550 -14.35 -40.51 -21.55
C SER A 550 -15.00 -39.17 -21.90
N THR A 551 -15.63 -38.52 -20.91
CA THR A 551 -16.22 -37.18 -21.07
C THR A 551 -15.14 -36.12 -21.31
N ALA A 552 -14.03 -36.19 -20.58
CA ALA A 552 -12.90 -35.28 -20.76
C ALA A 552 -12.27 -35.38 -22.17
N GLN A 553 -12.23 -36.58 -22.78
CA GLN A 553 -11.66 -36.78 -24.11
C GLN A 553 -12.53 -36.18 -25.24
N ILE A 554 -13.85 -36.36 -25.19
CA ILE A 554 -14.80 -35.76 -26.15
C ILE A 554 -14.78 -34.23 -26.02
N PHE A 555 -14.68 -33.73 -24.80
CA PHE A 555 -14.67 -32.31 -24.49
C PHE A 555 -13.36 -31.62 -24.88
N MET A 556 -12.22 -32.28 -24.66
CA MET A 556 -10.90 -31.87 -25.14
C MET A 556 -10.90 -31.73 -26.67
N GLN A 557 -11.48 -32.68 -27.39
CA GLN A 557 -11.55 -32.60 -28.86
C GLN A 557 -12.42 -31.41 -29.32
N ALA A 558 -13.60 -31.22 -28.72
CA ALA A 558 -14.50 -30.12 -29.08
C ALA A 558 -13.94 -28.73 -28.74
N ILE A 559 -13.25 -28.60 -27.60
CA ILE A 559 -12.58 -27.35 -27.25
C ILE A 559 -11.37 -27.15 -28.13
N VAL A 560 -10.49 -28.12 -28.35
CA VAL A 560 -9.32 -27.98 -29.22
C VAL A 560 -9.73 -27.58 -30.64
N ASP A 561 -10.81 -28.17 -31.19
CA ASP A 561 -11.31 -27.83 -32.53
C ASP A 561 -11.95 -26.43 -32.61
N THR A 562 -12.49 -25.90 -31.50
CA THR A 562 -13.07 -24.54 -31.44
C THR A 562 -12.02 -23.49 -31.04
N ALA A 563 -11.07 -23.86 -30.19
CA ALA A 563 -10.00 -23.06 -29.59
C ALA A 563 -8.89 -22.71 -30.59
N LEU A 564 -8.52 -23.66 -31.47
CA LEU A 564 -7.50 -23.46 -32.49
C LEU A 564 -7.93 -22.49 -33.62
N ALA A 565 -9.19 -22.07 -33.66
CA ALA A 565 -9.72 -21.19 -34.70
C ALA A 565 -9.58 -19.67 -34.43
N GLY A 566 -8.88 -19.24 -33.37
CA GLY A 566 -8.41 -17.84 -33.24
C GLY A 566 -8.91 -17.01 -32.05
N PHE A 567 -9.36 -17.63 -30.95
CA PHE A 567 -10.06 -16.94 -29.85
C PHE A 567 -9.17 -16.31 -28.75
N TYR A 568 -7.85 -16.56 -28.72
CA TYR A 568 -7.03 -16.34 -27.52
C TYR A 568 -6.32 -14.98 -27.38
N ASN A 569 -6.39 -14.11 -28.38
CA ASN A 569 -5.65 -12.83 -28.37
C ASN A 569 -6.43 -11.64 -27.78
N ASP A 570 -7.68 -11.83 -27.30
CA ASP A 570 -8.52 -10.74 -26.79
C ASP A 570 -9.20 -11.12 -25.44
N PRO A 571 -8.90 -10.42 -24.32
CA PRO A 571 -9.56 -10.60 -23.02
C PRO A 571 -11.09 -10.40 -23.05
N ALA A 572 -11.63 -9.67 -24.02
CA ALA A 572 -13.07 -9.45 -24.17
C ALA A 572 -13.81 -10.73 -24.59
N VAL A 573 -13.13 -11.67 -25.25
CA VAL A 573 -13.71 -12.93 -25.71
C VAL A 573 -14.10 -13.82 -24.52
N PHE A 574 -13.30 -13.82 -23.44
CA PHE A 574 -13.57 -14.60 -22.22
C PHE A 574 -14.86 -14.18 -21.51
N LYS A 575 -15.29 -12.92 -21.66
CA LYS A 575 -16.58 -12.43 -21.13
C LYS A 575 -17.80 -13.02 -21.85
N THR A 576 -17.60 -13.61 -23.04
CA THR A 576 -18.67 -14.13 -23.91
C THR A 576 -18.65 -15.66 -24.08
N LEU A 577 -17.68 -16.36 -23.47
CA LEU A 577 -17.47 -17.81 -23.59
C LEU A 577 -18.64 -18.67 -23.12
N GLY A 578 -19.49 -18.17 -22.22
CA GLY A 578 -20.60 -18.93 -21.65
C GLY A 578 -21.58 -19.46 -22.70
N ALA A 579 -21.88 -18.68 -23.75
CA ALA A 579 -22.87 -19.08 -24.76
C ALA A 579 -22.35 -20.12 -25.78
N PRO A 580 -21.15 -19.99 -26.38
CA PRO A 580 -20.61 -21.01 -27.29
C PRO A 580 -20.35 -22.36 -26.61
N VAL A 581 -19.80 -22.36 -25.39
CA VAL A 581 -19.59 -23.59 -24.60
C VAL A 581 -20.92 -24.27 -24.29
N PHE A 582 -21.95 -23.48 -23.90
CA PHE A 582 -23.30 -23.98 -23.69
C PHE A 582 -23.91 -24.62 -24.95
N PHE A 583 -23.86 -23.96 -26.12
CA PHE A 583 -24.42 -24.51 -27.36
C PHE A 583 -23.70 -25.77 -27.84
N THR A 584 -22.38 -25.86 -27.66
CA THR A 584 -21.60 -27.08 -27.96
C THR A 584 -21.98 -28.22 -27.02
N MET A 585 -22.24 -27.92 -25.74
CA MET A 585 -22.67 -28.91 -24.75
C MET A 585 -24.07 -29.45 -25.01
N VAL A 586 -25.01 -28.60 -25.43
CA VAL A 586 -26.35 -29.03 -25.87
C VAL A 586 -26.27 -30.00 -27.07
N LYS A 587 -25.32 -29.79 -27.99
CA LYS A 587 -25.10 -30.66 -29.15
C LYS A 587 -24.43 -31.99 -28.81
N ALA A 588 -23.56 -32.03 -27.80
CA ALA A 588 -22.85 -33.24 -27.37
C ALA A 588 -23.64 -34.14 -26.40
N ALA A 589 -24.69 -33.59 -25.76
CA ALA A 589 -25.52 -34.28 -24.78
C ALA A 589 -26.11 -35.64 -25.25
N PRO A 590 -26.55 -35.84 -26.51
CA PRO A 590 -27.08 -37.13 -26.97
C PRO A 590 -26.04 -38.26 -27.00
N ALA A 591 -24.79 -37.95 -27.34
CA ALA A 591 -23.71 -38.94 -27.37
C ALA A 591 -23.24 -39.32 -25.96
N PHE A 592 -23.19 -38.34 -25.05
CA PHE A 592 -22.96 -38.56 -23.63
C PHE A 592 -24.05 -39.43 -22.98
N TRP A 593 -25.31 -39.26 -23.40
CA TRP A 593 -26.45 -40.05 -22.90
C TRP A 593 -26.34 -41.55 -23.24
N ALA A 594 -25.81 -41.90 -24.41
CA ALA A 594 -25.61 -43.29 -24.81
C ALA A 594 -24.57 -44.02 -23.91
N GLU A 595 -23.52 -43.32 -23.46
CA GLU A 595 -22.49 -43.86 -22.56
C GLU A 595 -22.98 -44.01 -21.10
N VAL A 596 -23.87 -43.10 -20.68
CA VAL A 596 -24.57 -43.20 -19.39
C VAL A 596 -25.48 -44.43 -19.37
N GLN A 597 -26.21 -44.70 -20.46
CA GLN A 597 -27.06 -45.90 -20.62
C GLN A 597 -26.26 -47.21 -20.59
N ALA A 598 -25.07 -47.26 -21.20
CA ALA A 598 -24.21 -48.45 -21.16
C ALA A 598 -23.66 -48.74 -19.75
N SER A 599 -23.42 -47.70 -18.95
CA SER A 599 -22.95 -47.81 -17.56
C SER A 599 -24.08 -48.14 -16.57
N LEU A 600 -25.35 -48.03 -16.99
CA LEU A 600 -26.53 -48.30 -16.16
C LEU A 600 -26.68 -49.80 -15.82
N ALA A 601 -26.26 -50.71 -16.68
CA ALA A 601 -26.40 -52.17 -16.49
C ALA A 601 -25.50 -52.83 -15.41
N ALA A 602 -24.62 -52.08 -14.71
CA ALA A 602 -23.52 -52.66 -13.94
C ALA A 602 -23.45 -52.32 -12.43
N GLY A 603 -24.47 -51.70 -11.81
CA GLY A 603 -24.31 -51.18 -10.44
C GLY A 603 -25.58 -51.14 -9.60
N GLU A 604 -26.00 -52.30 -9.10
CA GLU A 604 -26.98 -52.45 -8.01
C GLU A 604 -26.26 -52.66 -6.66
N ALA A 605 -26.93 -52.25 -5.56
CA ALA A 605 -26.61 -52.48 -4.13
C ALA A 605 -25.91 -51.35 -3.33
N GLU A 606 -26.71 -50.45 -2.74
CA GLU A 606 -26.77 -50.22 -1.28
C GLU A 606 -27.88 -49.21 -0.96
N GLY A 607 -28.95 -49.68 -0.32
CA GLY A 607 -30.12 -48.87 0.06
C GLY A 607 -29.94 -48.27 1.45
N VAL A 608 -29.78 -46.95 1.52
CA VAL A 608 -30.30 -46.08 2.59
C VAL A 608 -30.45 -44.67 2.01
N ALA A 609 -31.61 -44.04 2.28
CA ALA A 609 -31.99 -42.63 2.03
C ALA A 609 -32.87 -42.29 0.82
N GLU A 610 -33.86 -43.12 0.53
CA GLU A 610 -34.69 -42.96 -0.67
C GLU A 610 -35.73 -41.80 -0.55
N ASP A 611 -36.12 -41.34 0.64
CA ASP A 611 -37.35 -40.51 0.80
C ASP A 611 -37.22 -39.01 0.50
N THR A 612 -36.01 -38.49 0.29
CA THR A 612 -35.75 -37.05 0.43
C THR A 612 -34.64 -36.55 -0.51
N LEU A 613 -33.85 -37.49 -1.05
CA LEU A 613 -32.86 -37.31 -2.13
C LEU A 613 -33.36 -36.50 -3.34
N PRO A 614 -34.55 -36.80 -3.93
CA PRO A 614 -34.93 -36.21 -5.21
C PRO A 614 -35.31 -34.74 -5.11
N PHE A 615 -35.79 -34.31 -3.94
CA PHE A 615 -36.40 -33.00 -3.76
C PHE A 615 -35.36 -31.92 -3.45
N GLY A 616 -34.50 -32.11 -2.45
CA GLY A 616 -33.51 -31.11 -2.04
C GLY A 616 -32.42 -30.85 -3.09
N ILE A 617 -31.95 -31.90 -3.75
CA ILE A 617 -30.92 -31.79 -4.79
C ILE A 617 -31.49 -31.21 -6.09
N GLY A 618 -32.73 -31.60 -6.46
CA GLY A 618 -33.40 -31.12 -7.67
C GLY A 618 -33.71 -29.62 -7.62
N VAL A 619 -34.21 -29.12 -6.49
CA VAL A 619 -34.54 -27.70 -6.30
C VAL A 619 -33.28 -26.83 -6.25
N ALA A 620 -32.23 -27.26 -5.54
CA ALA A 620 -30.98 -26.52 -5.46
C ALA A 620 -30.27 -26.41 -6.82
N LEU A 621 -30.20 -27.50 -7.58
CA LEU A 621 -29.59 -27.49 -8.93
C LEU A 621 -30.41 -26.67 -9.94
N GLN A 622 -31.74 -26.64 -9.80
CA GLN A 622 -32.59 -25.79 -10.64
C GLN A 622 -32.53 -24.32 -10.26
N ALA A 623 -32.29 -23.99 -8.98
CA ALA A 623 -31.97 -22.62 -8.56
C ALA A 623 -30.64 -22.13 -9.16
N VAL A 624 -29.64 -23.01 -9.27
CA VAL A 624 -28.38 -22.73 -9.98
C VAL A 624 -28.61 -22.57 -11.49
N ALA A 625 -29.47 -23.40 -12.09
CA ALA A 625 -29.79 -23.33 -13.51
C ALA A 625 -30.66 -22.12 -13.91
N ALA A 626 -31.45 -21.58 -12.99
CA ALA A 626 -32.38 -20.46 -13.21
C ALA A 626 -31.70 -19.17 -13.72
N LEU A 627 -30.41 -19.00 -13.46
CA LEU A 627 -29.61 -17.90 -13.98
C LEU A 627 -28.84 -18.21 -15.26
N GLY A 628 -28.74 -19.49 -15.63
CA GLY A 628 -27.57 -20.00 -16.33
C GLY A 628 -26.34 -19.81 -15.44
N LEU A 629 -25.46 -20.81 -15.37
CA LEU A 629 -24.26 -20.81 -14.50
C LEU A 629 -23.18 -19.82 -14.98
N ILE A 630 -23.58 -18.64 -15.45
CA ILE A 630 -22.73 -17.53 -15.88
C ILE A 630 -21.84 -17.10 -14.73
N ALA A 631 -22.28 -17.10 -13.46
CA ALA A 631 -21.49 -16.57 -12.35
C ALA A 631 -20.16 -17.32 -12.13
N THR A 632 -20.17 -18.64 -11.94
CA THR A 632 -18.95 -19.42 -11.70
C THR A 632 -18.09 -19.53 -12.97
N ILE A 633 -18.71 -19.74 -14.13
CA ILE A 633 -17.97 -19.76 -15.41
C ILE A 633 -17.37 -18.37 -15.67
N ALA A 634 -18.07 -17.27 -15.34
CA ALA A 634 -17.56 -15.91 -15.49
C ALA A 634 -16.49 -15.58 -14.46
N GLU A 635 -16.54 -16.11 -13.24
CA GLU A 635 -15.50 -15.94 -12.23
C GLU A 635 -14.21 -16.64 -12.66
N THR A 636 -14.27 -17.95 -12.96
CA THR A 636 -13.14 -18.68 -13.56
C THR A 636 -12.64 -18.01 -14.85
N SER A 637 -13.55 -17.55 -15.72
CA SER A 637 -13.15 -16.85 -16.95
C SER A 637 -12.53 -15.47 -16.70
N ALA A 638 -12.96 -14.74 -15.68
CA ALA A 638 -12.42 -13.43 -15.32
C ALA A 638 -11.04 -13.55 -14.66
N GLU A 639 -10.84 -14.58 -13.84
CA GLU A 639 -9.54 -14.90 -13.24
C GLU A 639 -8.55 -15.43 -14.28
N VAL A 640 -9.00 -16.29 -15.20
CA VAL A 640 -8.19 -16.72 -16.37
C VAL A 640 -7.84 -15.53 -17.25
N ALA A 641 -8.78 -14.61 -17.53
CA ALA A 641 -8.52 -13.44 -18.38
C ALA A 641 -7.50 -12.47 -17.77
N GLN A 642 -7.45 -12.38 -16.44
CA GLN A 642 -6.50 -11.53 -15.70
C GLN A 642 -5.17 -12.23 -15.37
N SER A 643 -5.01 -13.49 -15.82
CA SER A 643 -3.78 -14.26 -15.61
C SER A 643 -2.94 -14.37 -16.88
N PRO A 644 -1.60 -14.33 -16.79
CA PRO A 644 -0.75 -14.79 -17.87
C PRO A 644 -0.86 -16.31 -18.06
N TRP A 645 -0.48 -16.78 -19.25
CA TRP A 645 -0.34 -18.21 -19.57
C TRP A 645 0.63 -18.93 -18.64
N THR A 646 1.73 -18.26 -18.28
CA THR A 646 2.77 -18.82 -17.39
C THR A 646 3.23 -17.75 -16.40
N TYR A 647 3.19 -18.09 -15.12
CA TYR A 647 3.83 -17.31 -14.05
C TYR A 647 5.30 -17.70 -13.99
N VAL A 648 6.19 -16.72 -13.97
CA VAL A 648 7.64 -16.90 -14.07
C VAL A 648 8.27 -16.21 -12.87
N THR A 649 8.84 -16.99 -11.96
CA THR A 649 9.68 -16.46 -10.88
C THR A 649 11.11 -16.95 -11.10
N GLU A 650 12.02 -16.03 -11.42
CA GLU A 650 13.44 -16.34 -11.54
C GLU A 650 14.13 -16.18 -10.19
N VAL A 651 14.95 -17.13 -9.80
CA VAL A 651 15.74 -17.07 -8.58
C VAL A 651 17.21 -17.02 -8.97
N SER A 652 17.89 -15.91 -8.65
CA SER A 652 19.28 -15.65 -9.00
C SER A 652 20.18 -15.48 -7.77
N SER A 653 21.50 -15.57 -8.01
CA SER A 653 22.54 -15.30 -7.02
C SER A 653 22.66 -13.80 -6.72
N THR A 654 23.14 -13.46 -5.51
CA THR A 654 23.28 -12.06 -5.07
C THR A 654 24.73 -11.62 -4.97
N HIS A 655 25.01 -10.33 -5.19
CA HIS A 655 26.28 -9.66 -4.88
C HIS A 655 26.06 -8.42 -4.01
N ASP A 656 27.16 -7.80 -3.55
CA ASP A 656 27.12 -6.58 -2.73
C ASP A 656 27.43 -5.35 -3.60
N LEU A 657 26.62 -4.29 -3.48
CA LEU A 657 26.83 -3.02 -4.19
C LEU A 657 27.21 -1.92 -3.21
N THR A 658 28.39 -1.32 -3.38
CA THR A 658 28.84 -0.17 -2.58
C THR A 658 28.60 1.14 -3.33
N VAL A 659 27.88 2.05 -2.70
CA VAL A 659 27.50 3.36 -3.26
C VAL A 659 28.30 4.46 -2.56
N SER A 660 29.07 5.22 -3.33
CA SER A 660 29.77 6.43 -2.89
C SER A 660 28.93 7.67 -3.22
N ILE A 661 28.70 8.55 -2.25
CA ILE A 661 27.84 9.73 -2.40
C ILE A 661 28.71 10.96 -2.22
N SER A 662 28.69 11.86 -3.20
CA SER A 662 29.39 13.15 -3.16
C SER A 662 28.37 14.29 -2.99
N HIS A 663 28.81 15.37 -2.33
CA HIS A 663 28.00 16.56 -2.08
C HIS A 663 27.76 17.37 -3.37
N ASP A 664 26.89 18.39 -3.29
CA ASP A 664 26.62 19.28 -4.41
C ASP A 664 27.89 20.09 -4.77
N PRO A 665 28.35 20.08 -6.04
CA PRO A 665 29.52 20.86 -6.44
C PRO A 665 29.38 22.37 -6.25
N LEU A 666 28.15 22.89 -6.15
CA LEU A 666 27.86 24.29 -5.85
C LEU A 666 27.97 24.60 -4.35
N ASP A 667 27.83 23.61 -3.47
CA ASP A 667 28.10 23.75 -2.04
C ASP A 667 29.49 23.21 -1.71
N VAL A 668 30.49 24.09 -1.68
CA VAL A 668 31.84 23.71 -1.25
C VAL A 668 31.94 23.44 0.25
N ALA A 669 30.96 23.86 1.07
CA ALA A 669 30.96 23.57 2.50
C ALA A 669 30.80 22.07 2.74
N GLY A 670 30.00 21.38 1.92
CA GLY A 670 29.84 19.94 1.98
C GLY A 670 28.39 19.51 1.76
N PHE A 671 27.93 18.53 2.53
CA PHE A 671 26.54 18.06 2.49
C PHE A 671 25.56 19.07 3.12
N PRO A 672 24.26 19.01 2.73
CA PRO A 672 23.26 19.99 3.16
C PRO A 672 23.25 20.21 4.67
N ALA A 673 23.44 21.47 5.08
CA ALA A 673 23.62 21.83 6.49
C ALA A 673 22.39 21.54 7.37
N THR A 674 21.19 21.47 6.79
CA THR A 674 19.93 21.13 7.48
C THR A 674 19.66 19.63 7.56
N ALA A 675 20.39 18.80 6.80
CA ALA A 675 20.17 17.37 6.80
C ALA A 675 20.63 16.74 8.11
N THR A 676 19.75 15.92 8.70
CA THR A 676 20.03 15.14 9.91
C THR A 676 20.22 13.66 9.61
N HIS A 677 19.62 13.18 8.52
CA HIS A 677 19.72 11.81 8.08
C HIS A 677 19.52 11.71 6.56
N TYR A 678 19.92 10.58 6.00
CA TYR A 678 19.71 10.26 4.59
C TYR A 678 19.23 8.81 4.45
N ARG A 679 18.61 8.53 3.30
CA ARG A 679 18.08 7.22 2.95
C ARG A 679 18.37 6.94 1.48
N LEU A 680 18.83 5.73 1.20
CA LEU A 680 19.03 5.23 -0.14
C LEU A 680 17.99 4.17 -0.47
N ALA A 681 17.55 4.17 -1.73
CA ALA A 681 16.75 3.11 -2.30
C ALA A 681 17.43 2.61 -3.57
N ALA A 682 17.76 1.32 -3.61
CA ALA A 682 18.21 0.63 -4.81
C ALA A 682 17.02 -0.14 -5.42
N VAL A 683 16.59 0.29 -6.60
CA VAL A 683 15.52 -0.34 -7.38
C VAL A 683 16.18 -1.13 -8.50
N CYS A 684 16.08 -2.46 -8.45
CA CYS A 684 16.52 -3.31 -9.55
C CYS A 684 15.31 -3.67 -10.42
N ASP A 685 15.54 -3.97 -11.70
CA ASP A 685 14.45 -4.32 -12.61
C ASP A 685 13.63 -5.52 -12.10
N GLY A 686 12.35 -5.29 -11.78
CA GLY A 686 11.45 -6.35 -11.32
C GLY A 686 11.69 -6.84 -9.88
N SER A 687 12.41 -6.07 -9.05
CA SER A 687 12.55 -6.36 -7.61
C SER A 687 11.90 -5.27 -6.75
N SER A 688 11.53 -5.63 -5.51
CA SER A 688 11.14 -4.63 -4.52
C SER A 688 12.35 -3.76 -4.17
N PRO A 689 12.18 -2.43 -4.04
CA PRO A 689 13.26 -1.53 -3.66
C PRO A 689 13.98 -2.01 -2.40
N ARG A 690 15.31 -2.12 -2.46
CA ARG A 690 16.16 -2.34 -1.28
C ARG A 690 16.42 -1.00 -0.63
N ASP A 691 16.09 -0.92 0.64
CA ASP A 691 16.17 0.31 1.41
C ASP A 691 17.32 0.26 2.41
N SER A 692 18.09 1.34 2.51
CA SER A 692 19.16 1.46 3.50
C SER A 692 18.64 1.64 4.93
N GLY A 693 17.37 1.99 5.10
CA GLY A 693 16.85 2.57 6.34
C GLY A 693 17.37 4.00 6.54
N ILE A 694 17.08 4.56 7.71
CA ILE A 694 17.53 5.90 8.12
C ILE A 694 18.99 5.81 8.55
N ILE A 695 19.87 6.54 7.86
CA ILE A 695 21.28 6.68 8.24
C ILE A 695 21.51 8.10 8.77
N PRO A 696 22.00 8.28 10.00
CA PRO A 696 22.26 9.60 10.55
C PRO A 696 23.42 10.28 9.81
N MET A 697 23.33 11.60 9.64
CA MET A 697 24.43 12.41 9.13
C MET A 697 25.60 12.43 10.14
N PRO A 698 26.85 12.44 9.67
CA PRO A 698 27.99 12.74 10.53
C PRO A 698 27.81 14.09 11.24
N ALA A 699 28.33 14.21 12.46
CA ALA A 699 28.25 15.47 13.19
C ALA A 699 29.16 16.53 12.55
N GLY A 700 28.64 17.75 12.35
CA GLY A 700 29.38 18.89 11.81
C GLY A 700 29.50 18.88 10.27
N THR A 701 30.28 19.82 9.74
CA THR A 701 30.51 19.94 8.30
C THR A 701 31.40 18.82 7.76
N THR A 702 30.93 18.14 6.70
CA THR A 702 31.64 17.03 6.05
C THR A 702 31.67 17.23 4.54
N THR A 703 32.87 17.18 3.95
CA THR A 703 33.09 17.22 2.49
C THR A 703 33.50 15.85 1.90
N ALA A 704 33.93 14.91 2.75
CA ALA A 704 34.31 13.58 2.30
C ALA A 704 33.10 12.77 1.81
N PRO A 705 33.23 11.99 0.71
CA PRO A 705 32.13 11.18 0.21
C PRO A 705 31.60 10.21 1.26
N LEU A 706 30.27 10.11 1.39
CA LEU A 706 29.60 9.13 2.23
C LEU A 706 29.53 7.79 1.49
N SER A 707 29.61 6.68 2.22
CA SER A 707 29.54 5.34 1.60
C SER A 707 28.45 4.50 2.26
N HIS A 708 27.69 3.77 1.45
CA HIS A 708 26.71 2.79 1.90
C HIS A 708 26.81 1.52 1.05
N ALA A 709 26.86 0.36 1.70
CA ALA A 709 26.90 -0.93 1.03
C ALA A 709 25.55 -1.66 1.15
N PHE A 710 24.88 -1.86 0.02
CA PHE A 710 23.73 -2.75 -0.07
C PHE A 710 24.23 -4.19 -0.12
N LYS A 711 23.75 -5.02 0.80
CA LYS A 711 24.08 -6.44 0.87
C LYS A 711 23.03 -7.28 0.14
N GLY A 712 23.47 -8.27 -0.63
CA GLY A 712 22.58 -9.24 -1.25
C GLY A 712 21.64 -8.66 -2.32
N ILE A 713 22.16 -7.77 -3.18
CA ILE A 713 21.44 -7.30 -4.38
C ILE A 713 21.46 -8.43 -5.44
N PRO A 714 20.33 -8.72 -6.13
CA PRO A 714 20.32 -9.72 -7.21
C PRO A 714 21.36 -9.37 -8.28
N LEU A 715 22.18 -10.31 -8.75
CA LEU A 715 23.15 -10.06 -9.82
C LEU A 715 22.46 -10.08 -11.20
N GLY A 716 22.76 -9.10 -12.06
CA GLY A 716 22.23 -9.00 -13.44
C GLY A 716 21.07 -7.98 -13.60
N GLY A 717 20.80 -7.58 -14.85
CA GLY A 717 19.81 -6.54 -15.20
C GLY A 717 20.30 -5.10 -15.00
N LYS A 718 19.38 -4.12 -14.87
CA LYS A 718 19.70 -2.75 -14.46
C LYS A 718 19.34 -2.50 -12.99
N VAL A 719 20.10 -1.61 -12.35
CA VAL A 719 19.82 -1.08 -11.01
C VAL A 719 19.83 0.45 -11.06
N ASN A 720 18.87 1.08 -10.37
CA ASN A 720 18.83 2.51 -10.14
C ASN A 720 18.90 2.77 -8.64
N VAL A 721 19.96 3.46 -8.20
CA VAL A 721 20.11 3.89 -6.81
C VAL A 721 19.74 5.36 -6.71
N SER A 722 18.81 5.67 -5.81
CA SER A 722 18.43 7.03 -5.46
C SER A 722 18.76 7.31 -4.00
N VAL A 723 19.19 8.53 -3.69
CA VAL A 723 19.46 9.01 -2.33
C VAL A 723 18.66 10.27 -2.06
N CYS A 724 18.09 10.34 -0.86
CA CYS A 724 17.39 11.52 -0.35
C CYS A 724 17.94 11.89 1.03
N PHE A 725 18.24 13.17 1.22
CA PHE A 725 18.68 13.77 2.49
C PHE A 725 17.52 14.53 3.12
N TYR A 726 17.32 14.34 4.42
CA TYR A 726 16.18 14.88 5.15
C TYR A 726 16.62 15.63 6.41
N SER A 727 15.94 16.73 6.70
CA SER A 727 15.99 17.41 8.00
C SER A 727 15.20 16.66 9.07
N ASN A 728 15.26 17.12 10.31
CA ASN A 728 14.63 16.44 11.46
C ASN A 728 13.09 16.40 11.38
N ASP A 729 12.48 17.38 10.70
CA ASP A 729 11.04 17.48 10.43
C ASP A 729 10.61 16.76 9.13
N GLY A 730 11.55 16.13 8.41
CA GLY A 730 11.27 15.37 7.19
C GLY A 730 11.28 16.18 5.91
N TRP A 731 11.71 17.45 5.92
CA TRP A 731 11.89 18.23 4.69
C TRP A 731 13.06 17.71 3.85
N LEU A 732 12.87 17.65 2.53
CA LEU A 732 13.84 17.10 1.58
C LEU A 732 14.95 18.12 1.30
N ALA A 733 16.10 17.94 1.94
CA ALA A 733 17.25 18.84 1.85
C ALA A 733 18.11 18.61 0.60
N GLY A 734 18.13 17.40 0.03
CA GLY A 734 18.89 17.13 -1.19
C GLY A 734 18.60 15.76 -1.77
N THR A 735 18.84 15.60 -3.07
CA THR A 735 18.56 14.34 -3.79
C THR A 735 19.65 14.01 -4.78
N GLY A 736 19.86 12.72 -5.08
CA GLY A 736 20.68 12.28 -6.19
C GLY A 736 20.24 10.92 -6.71
N THR A 737 20.60 10.60 -7.96
CA THR A 737 20.33 9.29 -8.56
C THR A 737 21.46 8.88 -9.50
N THR A 738 21.75 7.59 -9.58
CA THR A 738 22.64 7.04 -10.62
C THR A 738 21.97 6.97 -12.00
N GLY A 739 20.64 7.02 -12.06
CA GLY A 739 19.89 6.50 -13.19
C GLY A 739 20.05 4.98 -13.34
N PRO A 740 19.51 4.39 -14.43
CA PRO A 740 19.64 2.94 -14.68
C PRO A 740 21.07 2.59 -15.12
N ILE A 741 21.78 1.82 -14.29
CA ILE A 741 23.13 1.31 -14.55
C ILE A 741 23.15 -0.22 -14.63
N ASP A 742 24.16 -0.80 -15.30
CA ASP A 742 24.32 -2.26 -15.34
C ASP A 742 24.59 -2.82 -13.95
N ASN A 743 23.78 -3.79 -13.54
CA ASN A 743 23.84 -4.42 -12.22
C ASN A 743 24.83 -5.60 -12.21
N THR A 744 26.03 -5.31 -12.69
CA THR A 744 27.19 -6.21 -12.75
C THR A 744 28.41 -5.59 -12.06
N VAL A 745 28.27 -4.36 -11.54
CA VAL A 745 29.35 -3.60 -10.91
C VAL A 745 29.20 -3.61 -9.39
N ASP A 746 30.31 -3.81 -8.68
CA ASP A 746 30.31 -3.83 -7.20
C ASP A 746 30.37 -2.42 -6.59
N THR A 747 30.61 -1.38 -7.40
CA THR A 747 30.74 0.01 -6.94
C THR A 747 30.07 0.99 -7.89
N THR A 748 29.46 2.05 -7.33
CA THR A 748 28.89 3.17 -8.08
C THR A 748 28.98 4.48 -7.29
N SER A 749 28.83 5.62 -7.96
CA SER A 749 28.91 6.95 -7.36
C SER A 749 27.69 7.83 -7.70
N ILE A 750 27.20 8.59 -6.72
CA ILE A 750 26.13 9.59 -6.87
C ILE A 750 26.66 10.95 -6.49
N THR A 751 26.33 12.00 -7.24
CA THR A 751 26.49 13.40 -6.83
C THR A 751 25.10 13.97 -6.56
N ILE A 752 24.89 14.58 -5.40
CA ILE A 752 23.58 15.13 -5.04
C ILE A 752 23.40 16.55 -5.56
N THR A 753 22.14 16.98 -5.62
CA THR A 753 21.74 18.38 -5.76
C THR A 753 21.00 18.81 -4.50
N GLU A 754 21.45 19.91 -3.90
CA GLU A 754 20.86 20.45 -2.68
C GLU A 754 19.66 21.36 -2.96
N SER A 755 18.64 21.25 -2.10
CA SER A 755 17.45 22.10 -2.12
C SER A 755 17.64 23.29 -1.19
N ARG A 756 17.25 24.48 -1.65
CA ARG A 756 17.32 25.70 -0.82
C ARG A 756 16.09 25.81 0.08
N VAL A 757 16.31 26.01 1.38
CA VAL A 757 15.24 26.13 2.39
C VAL A 757 14.38 27.37 2.11
N PRO A 758 13.06 27.24 1.82
CA PRO A 758 12.22 28.40 1.57
C PRO A 758 12.04 29.24 2.84
N LEU A 759 12.23 30.56 2.72
CA LEU A 759 12.08 31.48 3.85
C LEU A 759 10.61 31.90 3.96
N THR A 760 10.02 31.72 5.14
CA THR A 760 8.62 32.05 5.47
C THR A 760 8.58 32.95 6.71
N SER A 761 7.38 33.40 7.11
CA SER A 761 7.21 34.18 8.35
C SER A 761 7.62 33.44 9.62
N ASN A 762 7.70 32.10 9.56
CA ASN A 762 8.05 31.24 10.69
C ASN A 762 9.54 30.85 10.70
N THR A 763 10.31 31.24 9.67
CA THR A 763 11.72 30.88 9.60
C THR A 763 12.50 31.50 10.74
N THR A 764 13.18 30.65 11.52
CA THR A 764 14.14 31.03 12.54
C THR A 764 15.52 30.46 12.21
N TYR A 765 16.59 31.04 12.74
CA TYR A 765 17.96 30.54 12.56
C TYR A 765 18.46 29.84 13.82
N GLY A 766 18.86 28.58 13.68
CA GLY A 766 19.45 27.77 14.75
C GLY A 766 20.97 27.75 14.66
N HIS A 767 21.65 27.79 15.81
CA HIS A 767 23.11 27.64 15.86
C HIS A 767 23.49 26.19 15.55
N LYS A 768 24.42 25.97 14.61
CA LYS A 768 24.86 24.63 14.22
C LYS A 768 26.22 24.29 14.82
N GLN A 769 27.19 25.18 14.65
CA GLN A 769 28.57 24.94 15.04
C GLN A 769 29.37 26.24 15.13
N LYS A 770 30.55 26.16 15.75
CA LYS A 770 31.49 27.28 15.88
C LYS A 770 32.92 26.84 15.69
N ILE A 771 33.79 27.76 15.26
CA ILE A 771 35.23 27.54 15.19
C ILE A 771 35.81 27.52 16.60
N VAL A 772 36.64 26.52 16.87
CA VAL A 772 37.49 26.40 18.06
C VAL A 772 38.89 25.97 17.65
N LEU A 773 39.84 26.03 18.58
CA LEU A 773 41.16 25.44 18.40
C LEU A 773 41.19 24.03 18.98
N ASP A 774 41.75 23.08 18.23
CA ASP A 774 42.04 21.73 18.74
C ASP A 774 43.27 21.72 19.67
N GLY A 775 43.60 20.57 20.24
CA GLY A 775 44.75 20.42 21.15
C GLY A 775 46.11 20.71 20.51
N SER A 776 46.18 20.82 19.17
CA SER A 776 47.37 21.20 18.41
C SER A 776 47.36 22.68 17.97
N GLY A 777 46.33 23.44 18.34
CA GLY A 777 46.17 24.86 18.00
C GLY A 777 45.61 25.10 16.60
N LYS A 778 45.00 24.10 15.96
CA LYS A 778 44.40 24.25 14.62
C LYS A 778 42.92 24.59 14.70
N HIS A 779 42.43 25.37 13.74
CA HIS A 779 41.01 25.73 13.63
C HIS A 779 40.17 24.53 13.17
N VAL A 780 39.17 24.17 13.98
CA VAL A 780 38.22 23.08 13.72
C VAL A 780 36.80 23.52 14.03
N TRP A 781 35.83 22.95 13.31
CA TRP A 781 34.41 23.13 13.63
C TRP A 781 34.02 22.28 14.84
N GLN A 782 33.39 22.91 15.83
CA GLN A 782 32.74 22.26 16.96
C GLN A 782 31.23 22.37 16.81
N ALA A 783 30.57 21.24 16.53
CA ALA A 783 29.11 21.15 16.49
C ALA A 783 28.50 21.42 17.87
N THR A 784 27.53 22.34 17.94
CA THR A 784 26.81 22.69 19.18
C THR A 784 25.54 23.46 18.83
N PRO A 785 24.38 23.16 19.47
CA PRO A 785 23.16 23.95 19.32
C PRO A 785 23.21 25.27 20.11
N THR A 786 24.20 25.43 20.99
CA THR A 786 24.31 26.60 21.88
C THR A 786 25.27 27.62 21.30
N ALA A 787 24.72 28.81 21.02
CA ALA A 787 25.50 29.95 20.56
C ALA A 787 26.45 30.51 21.64
N PRO A 788 27.59 31.09 21.25
CA PRO A 788 28.49 31.77 22.20
C PRO A 788 27.79 32.92 22.93
N THR A 789 28.18 33.11 24.19
CA THR A 789 27.76 34.28 24.99
C THR A 789 28.56 35.51 24.57
N VAL A 790 27.90 36.67 24.50
CA VAL A 790 28.56 37.95 24.25
C VAL A 790 29.56 38.26 25.37
N GLN A 791 30.83 38.44 25.02
CA GLN A 791 31.85 38.94 25.94
C GLN A 791 32.01 40.46 25.75
N PRO A 792 32.15 41.25 26.83
CA PRO A 792 32.40 42.67 26.69
C PRO A 792 33.72 42.95 25.96
N ALA A 793 33.72 43.97 25.11
CA ALA A 793 34.95 44.48 24.49
C ALA A 793 35.96 44.94 25.55
N VAL A 794 37.21 44.49 25.44
CA VAL A 794 38.32 44.92 26.28
C VAL A 794 39.37 45.60 25.41
N CYS A 795 39.50 46.91 25.55
CA CYS A 795 40.37 47.74 24.70
C CYS A 795 41.68 48.16 25.38
N ALA A 796 42.07 47.51 26.47
CA ALA A 796 43.38 47.73 27.08
C ALA A 796 44.50 47.08 26.23
N ASN A 797 45.67 47.72 26.19
CA ASN A 797 46.88 47.24 25.50
C ASN A 797 47.54 46.09 26.29
N ALA A 798 46.83 44.99 26.48
CA ALA A 798 47.36 43.77 27.09
C ALA A 798 47.03 42.58 26.17
N PRO A 799 48.02 41.71 25.86
CA PRO A 799 47.79 40.51 25.04
C PRO A 799 46.62 39.66 25.56
N GLY A 800 45.75 39.19 24.67
CA GLY A 800 44.55 38.42 25.04
C GLY A 800 43.25 39.24 25.06
N ASN A 801 43.33 40.55 24.79
CA ASN A 801 42.19 41.47 24.79
C ASN A 801 41.63 41.71 23.38
N LEU A 802 40.35 41.38 23.19
CA LEU A 802 39.57 41.66 21.97
C LEU A 802 38.73 42.93 22.17
N CYS A 803 38.91 43.92 21.30
CA CYS A 803 38.33 45.25 21.45
C CYS A 803 37.17 45.52 20.48
N GLU A 804 37.27 45.13 19.21
CA GLU A 804 36.29 45.51 18.19
C GLU A 804 36.19 44.45 17.09
N LEU A 805 35.00 44.28 16.51
CA LEU A 805 34.73 43.43 15.35
C LEU A 805 34.47 44.32 14.12
N VAL A 806 35.28 44.17 13.06
CA VAL A 806 35.27 45.09 11.92
C VAL A 806 34.39 44.60 10.77
N GLY A 807 34.56 43.34 10.34
CA GLY A 807 33.86 42.81 9.18
C GLY A 807 34.11 41.33 8.95
N ILE A 808 33.20 40.67 8.23
CA ILE A 808 33.32 39.30 7.72
C ILE A 808 32.80 39.25 6.28
N THR A 809 33.44 38.47 5.43
CA THR A 809 33.09 38.29 4.01
C THR A 809 33.42 36.86 3.60
N LEU A 810 32.72 36.31 2.61
CA LEU A 810 33.02 34.99 2.08
C LEU A 810 33.17 34.96 0.56
N SER A 811 33.83 33.91 0.06
CA SER A 811 33.94 33.56 -1.34
C SER A 811 33.57 32.10 -1.53
N GLU A 812 32.43 31.85 -2.17
CA GLU A 812 31.84 30.52 -2.34
C GLU A 812 32.69 29.63 -3.26
N PRO A 813 33.18 30.07 -4.43
CA PRO A 813 33.98 29.21 -5.32
C PRO A 813 35.31 28.72 -4.71
N PHE A 814 35.78 29.37 -3.65
CA PHE A 814 37.07 29.10 -3.01
C PHE A 814 36.91 28.62 -1.56
N GLY A 815 35.69 28.41 -1.07
CA GLY A 815 35.46 27.93 0.30
C GLY A 815 36.06 28.83 1.38
N ALA A 816 36.25 30.13 1.11
CA ALA A 816 37.06 31.01 1.94
C ALA A 816 36.22 32.05 2.68
N ILE A 817 36.54 32.27 3.96
CA ILE A 817 35.94 33.31 4.80
C ILE A 817 37.04 34.25 5.31
N GLY A 818 36.91 35.53 5.00
CA GLY A 818 37.80 36.59 5.47
C GLY A 818 37.13 37.42 6.56
N TYR A 819 37.85 37.72 7.63
CA TYR A 819 37.31 38.47 8.77
C TYR A 819 38.37 39.37 9.40
N ALA A 820 37.91 40.51 9.94
CA ALA A 820 38.76 41.55 10.49
C ALA A 820 38.25 42.00 11.88
N TRP A 821 39.19 42.30 12.77
CA TRP A 821 38.92 42.65 14.16
C TRP A 821 40.02 43.54 14.73
N LYS A 822 39.83 44.07 15.94
CA LYS A 822 40.84 44.77 16.72
C LYS A 822 41.15 44.00 17.99
N ALA A 823 42.40 43.66 18.18
CA ALA A 823 42.85 42.99 19.40
C ALA A 823 44.28 43.37 19.76
N SER A 824 44.65 43.09 21.00
CA SER A 824 46.05 43.09 21.43
C SER A 824 46.56 41.65 21.44
N SER A 825 47.49 41.37 20.54
CA SER A 825 48.10 40.06 20.32
C SER A 825 49.59 40.14 20.66
N ALA A 826 50.12 39.12 21.33
CA ALA A 826 51.57 38.99 21.51
C ALA A 826 52.21 38.70 20.13
N GLY A 827 53.21 39.49 19.73
CA GLY A 827 53.94 39.30 18.47
C GLY A 827 53.32 39.95 17.23
N VAL A 828 52.20 40.66 17.34
CA VAL A 828 51.67 41.49 16.24
C VAL A 828 52.11 42.93 16.42
N THR A 829 52.72 43.50 15.38
CA THR A 829 53.22 44.87 15.36
C THR A 829 52.56 45.65 14.22
N ASP A 830 52.41 46.95 14.41
CA ASP A 830 51.88 47.86 13.41
C ASP A 830 52.81 47.94 12.19
N PHE A 831 52.26 47.82 10.99
CA PHE A 831 53.04 47.81 9.74
C PHE A 831 53.85 49.09 9.51
N ALA A 832 53.40 50.25 10.01
CA ALA A 832 54.07 51.52 9.79
C ALA A 832 55.11 51.84 10.88
N SER A 833 54.75 51.66 12.15
CA SER A 833 55.57 52.06 13.30
C SER A 833 56.36 50.92 13.95
N GLY A 834 56.00 49.66 13.68
CA GLY A 834 56.56 48.48 14.37
C GLY A 834 56.12 48.35 15.84
N ALA A 835 55.21 49.20 16.32
CA ALA A 835 54.75 49.16 17.71
C ALA A 835 53.70 48.05 17.92
N GLY A 836 53.73 47.39 19.09
CA GLY A 836 52.67 46.49 19.53
C GLY A 836 51.53 47.23 20.26
N GLY A 837 50.41 46.55 20.52
CA GLY A 837 49.27 47.10 21.24
C GLY A 837 47.93 46.61 20.68
N GLN A 838 46.88 47.41 20.86
CA GLN A 838 45.59 47.20 20.20
C GLN A 838 45.67 47.58 18.73
N LEU A 839 45.66 46.57 17.86
CA LEU A 839 45.80 46.75 16.41
C LEU A 839 44.67 46.04 15.68
N TYR A 840 44.23 46.66 14.58
CA TYR A 840 43.34 46.02 13.63
C TYR A 840 44.12 44.95 12.87
N GLN A 841 43.53 43.77 12.77
CA GLN A 841 44.09 42.57 12.20
C GLN A 841 43.01 41.91 11.35
N PHE A 842 43.43 41.07 10.42
CA PHE A 842 42.49 40.25 9.68
C PHE A 842 43.09 38.88 9.38
N ALA A 843 42.22 37.92 9.13
CA ALA A 843 42.59 36.58 8.74
C ALA A 843 41.61 36.01 7.72
N ASN A 844 42.02 34.91 7.12
CA ASN A 844 41.24 34.05 6.27
C ASN A 844 41.15 32.67 6.90
N LEU A 845 40.02 31.99 6.77
CA LEU A 845 39.85 30.56 7.05
C LEU A 845 39.16 29.88 5.86
N SER A 846 39.24 28.56 5.82
CA SER A 846 38.28 27.77 5.03
C SER A 846 36.97 27.61 5.82
N PHE A 847 35.82 27.66 5.16
CA PHE A 847 34.53 27.31 5.78
C PHE A 847 34.12 25.85 5.51
N THR A 848 34.96 25.07 4.83
CA THR A 848 34.74 23.63 4.60
C THR A 848 34.94 22.81 5.88
N ALA A 849 34.96 21.48 5.76
CA ALA A 849 35.26 20.57 6.87
C ALA A 849 36.65 20.77 7.51
N THR A 850 37.58 21.49 6.85
CA THR A 850 38.94 21.71 7.36
C THR A 850 39.32 23.19 7.44
N PRO A 851 38.82 23.95 8.44
CA PRO A 851 39.02 25.42 8.48
C PRO A 851 40.47 25.89 8.42
N GLU A 852 41.36 25.19 9.12
CA GLU A 852 42.79 25.48 9.16
C GLU A 852 43.47 25.48 7.78
N SER A 853 42.97 24.70 6.82
CA SER A 853 43.59 24.56 5.49
C SER A 853 43.68 25.88 4.73
N GLY A 854 42.70 26.77 4.92
CA GLY A 854 42.66 28.11 4.33
C GLY A 854 43.29 29.18 5.22
N TYR A 855 43.89 28.83 6.37
CA TYR A 855 44.26 29.82 7.37
C TYR A 855 45.40 30.74 6.91
N LYS A 856 45.15 32.05 6.96
CA LYS A 856 46.18 33.07 6.66
C LYS A 856 45.88 34.36 7.40
N THR A 857 46.83 34.84 8.18
CA THR A 857 46.73 36.15 8.83
C THR A 857 47.30 37.25 7.95
N SER A 858 46.96 38.51 8.29
CA SER A 858 47.57 39.70 7.70
C SER A 858 49.09 39.78 7.91
N GLY A 859 49.66 39.04 8.87
CA GLY A 859 51.08 39.03 9.23
C GLY A 859 51.53 40.20 10.13
N GLY A 860 50.74 41.26 10.20
CA GLY A 860 50.96 42.45 11.04
C GLY A 860 49.64 43.18 11.29
N GLY A 861 49.69 44.27 12.06
CA GLY A 861 48.52 45.05 12.45
C GLY A 861 48.43 46.44 11.82
N PHE A 862 47.28 47.07 11.95
CA PHE A 862 46.99 48.43 11.48
C PHE A 862 46.45 49.28 12.63
N LEU A 863 46.80 50.57 12.68
CA LEU A 863 46.25 51.53 13.67
C LEU A 863 44.81 51.93 13.39
N THR A 864 44.39 51.84 12.13
CA THR A 864 43.03 52.13 11.67
C THR A 864 42.39 50.87 11.06
N PRO A 865 41.06 50.76 11.05
CA PRO A 865 40.38 49.56 10.58
C PRO A 865 40.79 49.10 9.16
N ALA A 866 41.31 47.88 9.04
CA ALA A 866 41.51 47.21 7.76
C ALA A 866 40.26 46.40 7.39
N ARG A 867 39.66 46.69 6.23
CA ARG A 867 38.43 46.03 5.75
C ARG A 867 38.71 45.13 4.57
N LEU A 868 38.03 43.99 4.53
CA LEU A 868 38.13 42.97 3.51
C LEU A 868 36.85 42.97 2.67
N ALA A 869 36.97 42.69 1.38
CA ALA A 869 35.83 42.34 0.54
C ALA A 869 36.23 41.22 -0.40
N TYR A 870 35.48 40.12 -0.34
CA TYR A 870 35.66 38.98 -1.22
C TYR A 870 34.59 38.96 -2.29
N SER A 871 34.99 38.50 -3.48
CA SER A 871 34.06 38.24 -4.56
C SER A 871 33.26 37.00 -4.19
N ARG A 872 31.96 37.19 -3.99
CA ARG A 872 31.08 36.15 -3.47
C ARG A 872 30.97 34.92 -4.38
N SER A 873 30.65 35.11 -5.66
CA SER A 873 30.33 34.03 -6.61
C SER A 873 31.15 34.05 -7.89
N SER A 874 31.98 35.08 -8.13
CA SER A 874 32.83 35.12 -9.32
C SER A 874 33.98 34.12 -9.19
N PRO A 875 34.28 33.33 -10.24
CA PRO A 875 35.46 32.46 -10.26
C PRO A 875 36.77 33.27 -10.36
N THR A 876 36.69 34.60 -10.52
CA THR A 876 37.87 35.45 -10.54
C THR A 876 38.43 35.61 -9.12
N SER A 877 39.72 35.37 -8.94
CA SER A 877 40.48 35.56 -7.69
C SER A 877 40.64 37.02 -7.24
N ARG A 878 39.77 37.93 -7.69
CA ARG A 878 39.85 39.37 -7.46
C ARG A 878 39.16 39.74 -6.15
N ASN A 879 39.86 39.53 -5.06
CA ASN A 879 39.47 39.95 -3.72
C ASN A 879 40.39 41.07 -3.25
N PHE A 880 39.93 41.89 -2.30
CA PHE A 880 40.66 43.10 -1.92
C PHE A 880 40.60 43.37 -0.42
N TYR A 881 41.56 44.16 0.04
CA TYR A 881 41.52 44.77 1.36
C TYR A 881 41.99 46.22 1.30
N ILE A 882 41.56 47.01 2.29
CA ILE A 882 42.01 48.38 2.46
C ILE A 882 43.20 48.37 3.42
N ASP A 883 44.38 48.61 2.87
CA ASP A 883 45.61 48.92 3.59
C ASP A 883 45.55 50.36 4.12
N THR A 884 45.46 50.46 5.44
CA THR A 884 45.42 51.74 6.14
C THR A 884 46.75 52.09 6.81
N SER A 885 47.81 51.33 6.53
CA SER A 885 49.16 51.63 7.02
C SER A 885 49.58 53.05 6.60
N GLY A 886 50.20 53.77 7.53
CA GLY A 886 50.59 55.18 7.33
C GLY A 886 49.43 56.12 6.98
N GLY A 887 48.16 55.73 7.19
CA GLY A 887 46.97 56.54 6.90
C GLY A 887 46.59 56.64 5.41
N SER A 888 47.07 55.72 4.55
CA SER A 888 47.03 55.92 3.09
C SER A 888 45.77 55.39 2.36
N ASN A 889 44.87 54.66 3.02
CA ASN A 889 43.63 54.06 2.45
C ASN A 889 43.83 53.40 1.06
N ILE A 890 44.94 52.68 0.90
CA ILE A 890 45.32 52.02 -0.35
C ILE A 890 44.56 50.69 -0.45
N VAL A 891 44.06 50.36 -1.64
CA VAL A 891 43.42 49.08 -1.90
C VAL A 891 44.44 48.12 -2.49
N ARG A 892 44.56 46.93 -1.88
CA ARG A 892 45.48 45.87 -2.29
C ARG A 892 44.73 44.55 -2.51
N ARG A 893 45.37 43.59 -3.18
CA ARG A 893 44.73 42.34 -3.58
C ARG A 893 44.91 41.22 -2.56
N ILE A 894 43.92 40.35 -2.55
CA ILE A 894 43.93 39.02 -1.94
C ILE A 894 43.61 38.02 -3.04
N THR A 895 44.55 37.13 -3.33
CA THR A 895 44.42 36.14 -4.40
C THR A 895 44.04 34.79 -3.80
N LEU A 896 42.81 34.35 -4.08
CA LEU A 896 42.32 33.00 -3.79
C LEU A 896 42.55 32.12 -5.04
N SER A 897 43.12 30.94 -4.87
CA SER A 897 43.51 30.09 -6.01
C SER A 897 42.68 28.81 -6.12
N LYS A 898 42.42 28.16 -4.99
CA LYS A 898 41.67 26.90 -4.86
C LYS A 898 41.01 26.85 -3.48
N VAL A 899 40.00 25.99 -3.35
CA VAL A 899 39.42 25.61 -2.06
C VAL A 899 40.51 25.02 -1.15
N ASP A 900 40.43 25.29 0.15
CA ASP A 900 41.34 24.76 1.17
C ASP A 900 42.82 25.10 0.95
N VAL A 901 43.08 26.26 0.33
CA VAL A 901 44.44 26.79 0.13
C VAL A 901 44.53 28.21 0.70
N PRO A 902 45.55 28.53 1.51
CA PRO A 902 45.71 29.87 2.07
C PRO A 902 45.85 30.94 0.96
N PRO A 903 45.21 32.12 1.11
CA PRO A 903 45.35 33.20 0.14
C PRO A 903 46.77 33.77 0.07
N ALA A 904 47.12 34.30 -1.11
CA ALA A 904 48.25 35.21 -1.26
C ALA A 904 47.79 36.66 -1.04
N ILE A 905 48.49 37.40 -0.18
CA ILE A 905 48.13 38.77 0.22
C ILE A 905 49.25 39.71 -0.23
N ASP A 906 48.91 40.73 -1.01
CA ASP A 906 49.84 41.82 -1.35
C ASP A 906 50.01 42.70 -0.08
N LEU A 907 51.11 42.52 0.66
CA LEU A 907 51.36 43.20 1.94
C LEU A 907 51.58 44.72 1.80
N PRO A 908 51.45 45.52 2.88
CA PRO A 908 51.65 46.98 2.83
C PRO A 908 52.99 47.44 2.24
N ASN A 909 54.06 46.69 2.47
CA ASN A 909 55.39 46.98 1.94
C ASN A 909 55.61 46.52 0.48
N SER A 910 54.61 45.90 -0.16
CA SER A 910 54.73 45.40 -1.54
C SER A 910 54.80 46.50 -2.60
N ASN A 911 54.27 47.70 -2.30
CA ASN A 911 54.08 48.79 -3.26
C ASN A 911 53.23 48.34 -4.49
N LEU A 912 52.32 47.39 -4.29
CA LEU A 912 51.38 46.87 -5.28
C LEU A 912 49.96 47.31 -4.92
N ALA A 913 49.55 48.49 -5.41
CA ALA A 913 48.23 49.05 -5.22
C ALA A 913 47.33 48.78 -6.44
N VAL A 914 46.02 48.61 -6.21
CA VAL A 914 45.02 48.61 -7.28
C VAL A 914 44.13 49.86 -7.27
N GLY A 915 44.22 50.67 -6.24
CA GLY A 915 43.51 51.95 -6.13
C GLY A 915 43.58 52.52 -4.73
N LYS A 916 42.88 53.62 -4.49
CA LYS A 916 42.91 54.36 -3.22
C LYS A 916 41.58 55.05 -2.96
N PHE A 917 41.08 54.99 -1.73
CA PHE A 917 39.91 55.76 -1.29
C PHE A 917 40.32 57.12 -0.72
N ASN A 918 39.45 58.13 -0.83
CA ASN A 918 39.71 59.48 -0.32
C ASN A 918 39.54 59.54 1.20
N PHE A 919 38.59 58.77 1.75
CA PHE A 919 38.26 58.80 3.17
C PHE A 919 38.44 57.43 3.83
N ALA A 920 38.46 57.42 5.17
CA ALA A 920 38.43 56.17 5.92
C ALA A 920 37.13 55.41 5.60
N SER A 921 37.24 54.09 5.42
CA SER A 921 36.10 53.24 5.07
C SER A 921 35.42 52.69 6.31
N ASP A 922 34.10 52.80 6.39
CA ASP A 922 33.27 52.19 7.44
C ASP A 922 32.54 50.91 6.96
N ALA A 923 32.31 50.78 5.66
CA ALA A 923 31.91 49.54 5.00
C ALA A 923 32.54 49.46 3.61
N PHE A 924 32.86 48.26 3.17
CA PHE A 924 33.61 47.99 1.94
C PHE A 924 33.02 46.77 1.22
N LEU A 925 32.74 46.88 -0.08
CA LEU A 925 32.21 45.77 -0.88
C LEU A 925 32.71 45.78 -2.33
N ILE A 926 32.56 44.64 -2.99
CA ILE A 926 32.80 44.47 -4.43
C ILE A 926 31.46 44.45 -5.15
N HIS A 927 31.30 45.31 -6.14
CA HIS A 927 30.16 45.30 -7.05
C HIS A 927 30.36 44.25 -8.16
N PRO A 928 29.31 43.57 -8.67
CA PRO A 928 29.43 42.54 -9.72
C PRO A 928 30.18 42.95 -10.99
N THR A 929 30.23 44.25 -11.30
CA THR A 929 31.03 44.80 -12.42
C THR A 929 32.54 44.89 -12.14
N GLY A 930 32.98 44.51 -10.93
CA GLY A 930 34.37 44.60 -10.47
C GLY A 930 34.75 45.97 -9.88
N LYS A 931 33.80 46.91 -9.74
CA LYS A 931 34.02 48.18 -9.03
C LYS A 931 34.03 47.96 -7.52
N LEU A 932 34.74 48.80 -6.81
CA LEU A 932 34.89 48.75 -5.36
C LEU A 932 34.17 49.91 -4.72
N ILE A 933 33.37 49.63 -3.69
CA ILE A 933 32.49 50.61 -3.07
C ILE A 933 32.85 50.76 -1.60
N SER A 934 32.95 52.00 -1.13
CA SER A 934 33.20 52.34 0.27
C SER A 934 32.22 53.42 0.74
N ILE A 935 31.85 53.41 2.01
CA ILE A 935 31.17 54.55 2.65
C ILE A 935 31.97 55.08 3.83
N ASN A 936 31.78 56.35 4.12
CA ASN A 936 32.23 56.99 5.34
C ASN A 936 31.01 57.54 6.11
N THR A 937 30.82 57.03 7.31
CA THR A 937 29.71 57.34 8.22
C THR A 937 29.76 58.79 8.68
N ALA A 938 30.94 59.25 9.11
CA ALA A 938 31.12 60.56 9.72
C ALA A 938 30.88 61.71 8.74
N LEU A 939 31.30 61.54 7.48
CA LEU A 939 31.18 62.53 6.42
C LEU A 939 29.96 62.32 5.53
N ALA A 940 29.20 61.24 5.74
CA ALA A 940 28.09 60.81 4.88
C ALA A 940 28.50 60.74 3.40
N LYS A 941 29.65 60.12 3.13
CA LYS A 941 30.22 59.97 1.79
C LYS A 941 30.10 58.54 1.28
N PHE A 942 29.89 58.44 -0.02
CA PHE A 942 29.86 57.19 -0.78
C PHE A 942 30.94 57.26 -1.86
N GLU A 943 31.82 56.28 -1.94
CA GLU A 943 32.95 56.28 -2.86
C GLU A 943 32.91 55.07 -3.79
N VAL A 944 33.20 55.31 -5.07
CA VAL A 944 33.29 54.29 -6.11
C VAL A 944 34.68 54.32 -6.71
N LEU A 945 35.36 53.20 -6.66
CA LEU A 945 36.69 53.00 -7.21
C LEU A 945 36.63 51.96 -8.33
N VAL A 946 37.20 52.31 -9.48
CA VAL A 946 37.49 51.36 -10.55
C VAL A 946 38.92 50.86 -10.30
N PRO A 947 39.12 49.60 -9.88
CA PRO A 947 40.46 49.11 -9.58
C PRO A 947 41.28 48.97 -10.87
N ALA A 948 42.58 49.23 -10.77
CA ALA A 948 43.53 48.97 -11.85
C ALA A 948 43.51 47.47 -12.19
N SER A 949 43.56 47.16 -13.50
CA SER A 949 43.57 45.77 -13.98
C SER A 949 44.81 44.99 -13.57
N THR A 950 45.93 45.70 -13.41
CA THR A 950 47.21 45.22 -12.87
C THR A 950 47.64 46.12 -11.73
N PRO A 951 48.31 45.59 -10.69
CA PRO A 951 48.85 46.44 -9.64
C PRO A 951 49.82 47.48 -10.17
N VAL A 952 49.77 48.66 -9.56
CA VAL A 952 50.63 49.81 -9.83
C VAL A 952 51.36 50.21 -8.55
N ALA A 953 52.36 51.08 -8.66
CA ALA A 953 52.98 51.68 -7.49
C ALA A 953 51.94 52.48 -6.67
N ASP A 954 52.13 52.54 -5.35
CA ASP A 954 51.20 53.20 -4.42
C ASP A 954 50.95 54.68 -4.77
N SER A 955 51.98 55.37 -5.25
CA SER A 955 51.90 56.77 -5.71
C SER A 955 51.11 56.96 -7.01
N ALA A 956 50.91 55.89 -7.78
CA ALA A 956 50.16 55.87 -9.04
C ALA A 956 48.78 55.21 -8.90
N ALA A 957 48.37 54.86 -7.68
CA ALA A 957 47.09 54.20 -7.43
C ALA A 957 45.91 55.08 -7.88
N PRO A 958 44.96 54.56 -8.70
CA PRO A 958 43.80 55.33 -9.12
C PRO A 958 42.94 55.72 -7.90
N LEU A 959 42.52 56.98 -7.86
CA LEU A 959 41.74 57.53 -6.77
C LEU A 959 40.24 57.29 -6.98
N ALA A 960 39.51 56.97 -5.91
CA ALA A 960 38.07 56.78 -5.94
C ALA A 960 37.32 58.10 -6.26
N GLN A 961 36.13 57.97 -6.84
CA GLN A 961 35.20 59.08 -6.99
C GLN A 961 34.27 59.15 -5.78
N ALA A 962 34.14 60.31 -5.15
CA ALA A 962 33.29 60.51 -3.99
C ALA A 962 31.96 61.19 -4.35
N TYR A 963 30.88 60.67 -3.78
CA TYR A 963 29.50 61.06 -3.97
C TYR A 963 28.79 61.24 -2.62
N ALA A 964 27.52 61.65 -2.69
CA ALA A 964 26.63 61.89 -1.56
C ALA A 964 27.15 62.96 -0.56
N GLY A 965 26.30 63.27 0.39
CA GLY A 965 26.58 64.18 1.51
C GLY A 965 25.48 64.05 2.56
N PRO A 966 25.61 64.74 3.70
CA PRO A 966 24.66 64.65 4.79
C PRO A 966 23.27 65.13 4.36
N GLY A 967 22.24 64.33 4.59
CA GLY A 967 20.85 64.75 4.32
C GLY A 967 19.80 63.65 4.44
N THR A 968 18.54 64.03 4.25
CA THR A 968 17.38 63.14 4.35
C THR A 968 16.67 62.88 3.01
N ARG A 969 17.05 63.60 1.95
CA ARG A 969 16.50 63.41 0.60
C ARG A 969 17.10 62.17 -0.06
N GLU A 970 16.41 61.63 -1.07
CA GLU A 970 17.00 60.63 -1.98
C GLU A 970 18.30 61.19 -2.59
N GLY A 971 19.36 60.37 -2.65
CA GLY A 971 20.69 60.77 -3.10
C GLY A 971 21.61 61.28 -1.99
N LEU A 972 21.07 61.57 -0.80
CA LEU A 972 21.81 61.99 0.38
C LEU A 972 21.73 60.91 1.47
N LEU A 973 22.73 60.91 2.35
CA LEU A 973 22.89 59.92 3.41
C LEU A 973 22.92 60.59 4.79
N LYS A 974 22.40 59.94 5.84
CA LYS A 974 22.63 60.38 7.23
C LYS A 974 22.91 59.20 8.14
N GLY A 975 24.14 59.15 8.65
CA GLY A 975 24.66 58.02 9.41
C GLY A 975 24.62 56.71 8.62
N PRO A 976 25.18 56.64 7.38
CA PRO A 976 25.28 55.37 6.67
C PRO A 976 26.17 54.43 7.49
N ALA A 977 25.73 53.19 7.74
CA ALA A 977 26.38 52.27 8.67
C ALA A 977 26.92 51.01 7.98
N CYS A 978 26.11 50.42 7.08
CA CYS A 978 26.43 49.13 6.45
C CYS A 978 25.98 49.15 4.98
N MET A 979 26.55 48.25 4.18
CA MET A 979 26.19 48.11 2.76
C MET A 979 26.08 46.66 2.32
N ALA A 980 25.18 46.40 1.37
CA ALA A 980 25.09 45.14 0.63
C ALA A 980 24.90 45.43 -0.86
N VAL A 981 25.15 44.44 -1.71
CA VAL A 981 24.89 44.54 -3.15
C VAL A 981 23.89 43.48 -3.57
N THR A 982 22.92 43.86 -4.40
CA THR A 982 21.96 42.91 -4.95
C THR A 982 22.60 42.05 -6.04
N PRO A 983 22.01 40.88 -6.36
CA PRO A 983 22.40 40.07 -7.51
C PRO A 983 22.34 40.83 -8.86
N ARG A 984 21.54 41.90 -8.94
CA ARG A 984 21.41 42.75 -10.13
C ARG A 984 22.39 43.93 -10.14
N GLY A 985 23.09 44.19 -9.04
CA GLY A 985 24.08 45.27 -8.93
C GLY A 985 23.55 46.58 -8.34
N GLU A 986 22.40 46.57 -7.66
CA GLU A 986 22.01 47.73 -6.85
C GLU A 986 22.73 47.69 -5.49
N ILE A 987 23.18 48.84 -5.01
CA ILE A 987 23.93 48.97 -3.77
C ILE A 987 22.98 49.47 -2.69
N LEU A 988 22.74 48.66 -1.67
CA LEU A 988 21.90 49.00 -0.54
C LEU A 988 22.75 49.59 0.57
N VAL A 989 22.36 50.76 1.07
CA VAL A 989 23.01 51.43 2.20
C VAL A 989 22.02 51.52 3.35
N ILE A 990 22.37 50.94 4.50
CA ILE A 990 21.62 51.15 5.75
C ILE A 990 22.02 52.50 6.35
N GLU A 991 21.02 53.32 6.64
CA GLU A 991 21.19 54.61 7.30
C GLU A 991 20.68 54.55 8.73
N GLN A 992 21.61 54.46 9.68
CA GLN A 992 21.35 54.37 11.12
C GLN A 992 20.52 55.56 11.63
N THR A 993 20.85 56.78 11.21
CA THR A 993 20.18 57.99 11.71
C THR A 993 18.85 58.25 10.99
N ASN A 994 18.73 57.89 9.71
CA ASN A 994 17.47 58.00 8.97
C ASN A 994 16.54 56.79 9.14
N ASN A 995 16.99 55.73 9.84
CA ASN A 995 16.27 54.48 10.06
C ASN A 995 15.66 53.86 8.79
N ARG A 996 16.49 53.75 7.74
CA ARG A 996 16.06 53.30 6.42
C ARG A 996 17.18 52.56 5.68
N ILE A 997 16.79 51.82 4.65
CA ILE A 997 17.68 51.38 3.58
C ILE A 997 17.44 52.27 2.37
N GLN A 998 18.50 52.70 1.69
CA GLN A 998 18.42 53.39 0.40
C GLN A 998 19.26 52.65 -0.65
N ALA A 999 18.71 52.47 -1.85
CA ALA A 999 19.35 51.75 -2.95
C ALA A 999 19.97 52.72 -3.96
N PHE A 1000 21.17 52.40 -4.45
CA PHE A 1000 21.98 53.20 -5.36
C PHE A 1000 22.53 52.39 -6.53
N ASP A 1001 22.85 53.04 -7.64
CA ASP A 1001 23.70 52.49 -8.70
C ASP A 1001 25.19 52.81 -8.44
N THR A 1002 26.08 52.35 -9.32
CA THR A 1002 27.52 52.67 -9.23
C THR A 1002 27.88 54.12 -9.56
N GLY A 1003 26.92 54.97 -9.91
CA GLY A 1003 27.05 56.42 -10.00
C GLY A 1003 26.49 57.15 -8.78
N ALA A 1004 26.10 56.41 -7.73
CA ALA A 1004 25.40 56.92 -6.55
C ALA A 1004 24.05 57.61 -6.86
N ASN A 1005 23.40 57.24 -7.96
CA ASN A 1005 22.03 57.66 -8.23
C ASN A 1005 21.06 56.74 -7.48
N PRO A 1006 20.00 57.28 -6.84
CA PRO A 1006 18.98 56.44 -6.19
C PRO A 1006 18.25 55.53 -7.18
N VAL A 1007 18.14 54.24 -6.87
CA VAL A 1007 17.50 53.23 -7.73
C VAL A 1007 16.22 52.70 -7.09
N ARG A 1008 15.16 52.67 -7.88
CA ARG A 1008 13.79 52.40 -7.45
C ARG A 1008 13.45 50.90 -7.47
N ILE A 1009 13.86 50.16 -6.45
CA ILE A 1009 13.70 48.69 -6.39
C ILE A 1009 12.66 48.20 -5.37
N PHE A 1010 12.19 49.04 -4.44
CA PHE A 1010 11.30 48.61 -3.35
C PHE A 1010 9.81 48.76 -3.69
N SER A 1011 8.98 47.87 -3.15
CA SER A 1011 7.54 47.74 -3.47
C SER A 1011 6.65 48.92 -3.06
N ASN A 1012 7.15 49.87 -2.26
CA ASN A 1012 6.49 51.16 -1.99
C ASN A 1012 6.48 52.04 -3.26
N ASN A 1013 5.71 51.66 -4.28
CA ASN A 1013 5.53 52.41 -5.51
C ASN A 1013 6.81 52.59 -6.36
N GLY A 1014 7.75 51.64 -6.26
CA GLY A 1014 9.08 51.78 -6.86
C GLY A 1014 9.89 52.86 -6.15
N SER A 1015 10.01 52.79 -4.82
CA SER A 1015 10.85 53.74 -4.06
C SER A 1015 12.31 53.31 -4.10
N SER A 1016 13.22 54.29 -3.99
CA SER A 1016 14.65 54.01 -3.71
C SER A 1016 14.91 53.78 -2.22
N ILE A 1017 13.89 53.98 -1.39
CA ILE A 1017 13.97 53.91 0.06
C ILE A 1017 13.01 52.85 0.60
N MET A 1018 13.48 52.11 1.59
CA MET A 1018 12.69 51.21 2.40
C MET A 1018 12.87 51.56 3.89
N PRO A 1019 11.80 51.82 4.66
CA PRO A 1019 11.93 52.00 6.10
C PRO A 1019 12.33 50.67 6.77
N LEU A 1020 13.22 50.74 7.77
CA LEU A 1020 13.54 49.58 8.59
C LEU A 1020 12.47 49.39 9.67
N ARG A 1021 12.11 48.13 9.94
CA ARG A 1021 10.99 47.78 10.83
C ARG A 1021 11.23 48.14 12.30
N ALA A 1022 12.47 48.29 12.74
CA ALA A 1022 12.78 48.26 14.17
C ALA A 1022 12.08 49.36 14.98
N ALA A 1023 11.44 48.88 16.05
CA ALA A 1023 10.74 49.61 17.09
C ALA A 1023 11.53 50.81 17.64
N SER A 1024 10.79 51.89 17.92
CA SER A 1024 11.08 52.99 18.87
C SER A 1024 12.53 53.11 19.39
N THR A 1025 13.28 54.12 18.93
CA THR A 1025 14.40 54.76 19.67
C THR A 1025 15.34 53.80 20.44
N GLY A 1026 16.44 53.35 19.82
CA GLY A 1026 17.54 52.66 20.53
C GLY A 1026 18.16 51.44 19.86
N ALA A 1027 17.79 51.10 18.62
CA ALA A 1027 18.42 50.03 17.85
C ALA A 1027 19.71 50.51 17.15
N THR A 1028 20.77 49.70 17.21
CA THR A 1028 22.02 49.89 16.46
C THR A 1028 22.14 48.80 15.40
N PHE A 1029 22.15 49.19 14.13
CA PHE A 1029 22.36 48.28 13.00
C PHE A 1029 23.85 47.92 12.91
N LEU A 1030 24.14 46.63 12.90
CA LEU A 1030 25.49 46.09 12.95
C LEU A 1030 25.99 45.65 11.59
N ASP A 1031 25.12 45.04 10.78
CA ASP A 1031 25.48 44.53 9.47
C ASP A 1031 24.27 44.33 8.54
N VAL A 1032 24.52 44.27 7.24
CA VAL A 1032 23.53 43.91 6.22
C VAL A 1032 24.14 43.01 5.16
N GLN A 1033 23.41 41.95 4.81
CA GLN A 1033 23.84 41.03 3.76
C GLN A 1033 22.68 40.64 2.86
N MET A 1034 23.01 40.09 1.70
CA MET A 1034 22.04 39.61 0.74
C MET A 1034 22.47 38.27 0.15
N GLU A 1035 21.51 37.36 -0.01
CA GLU A 1035 21.72 36.11 -0.74
C GLU A 1035 21.27 36.23 -2.21
N PHE A 1036 21.55 35.22 -3.04
CA PHE A 1036 21.44 35.30 -4.49
C PHE A 1036 20.01 35.47 -5.05
N VAL A 1037 18.96 35.06 -4.33
CA VAL A 1037 17.55 35.31 -4.70
C VAL A 1037 17.09 36.73 -4.32
N GLY A 1038 17.85 37.43 -3.47
CA GLY A 1038 17.66 38.82 -3.10
C GLY A 1038 17.09 39.06 -1.70
N TYR A 1039 16.98 38.04 -0.84
CA TYR A 1039 16.57 38.27 0.56
C TYR A 1039 17.62 39.09 1.32
N ILE A 1040 17.15 40.09 2.07
CA ILE A 1040 17.97 41.06 2.79
C ILE A 1040 18.02 40.65 4.27
N TYR A 1041 19.22 40.45 4.78
CA TYR A 1041 19.51 40.07 6.16
C TYR A 1041 20.04 41.28 6.91
N VAL A 1042 19.34 41.73 7.95
CA VAL A 1042 19.72 42.90 8.74
C VAL A 1042 19.98 42.48 10.17
N LEU A 1043 21.24 42.59 10.62
CA LEU A 1043 21.64 42.35 12.00
C LEU A 1043 21.59 43.64 12.78
N TRP A 1044 20.93 43.64 13.93
CA TRP A 1044 20.85 44.78 14.82
C TRP A 1044 20.83 44.37 16.28
N VAL A 1045 21.17 45.31 17.16
CA VAL A 1045 21.15 45.12 18.61
C VAL A 1045 20.34 46.23 19.26
N ASN A 1046 19.51 45.88 20.25
CA ASN A 1046 18.76 46.86 21.02
C ASN A 1046 19.57 47.38 22.22
N SER A 1047 19.05 48.39 22.92
CA SER A 1047 19.66 48.96 24.12
C SER A 1047 19.81 47.97 25.30
N SER A 1048 19.12 46.82 25.25
CA SER A 1048 19.22 45.73 26.23
C SER A 1048 20.21 44.62 25.79
N ASN A 1049 21.04 44.87 24.77
CA ASN A 1049 21.99 43.91 24.20
C ASN A 1049 21.35 42.61 23.67
N VAL A 1050 20.11 42.68 23.19
CA VAL A 1050 19.49 41.58 22.43
C VAL A 1050 19.83 41.76 20.96
N TYR A 1051 20.56 40.79 20.42
CA TYR A 1051 20.95 40.75 19.02
C TYR A 1051 19.89 40.02 18.20
N THR A 1052 19.45 40.66 17.11
CA THR A 1052 18.34 40.20 16.30
C THR A 1052 18.68 40.29 14.82
N LEU A 1053 18.36 39.23 14.09
CA LEU A 1053 18.45 39.13 12.64
C LEU A 1053 17.06 39.26 12.04
N ASP A 1054 16.80 40.35 11.34
CA ASP A 1054 15.59 40.52 10.54
C ASP A 1054 15.85 40.13 9.08
N ILE A 1055 14.86 39.47 8.48
CA ILE A 1055 14.89 39.08 7.07
C ILE A 1055 13.78 39.83 6.33
N TYR A 1056 14.14 40.44 5.21
CA TYR A 1056 13.23 41.10 4.29
C TYR A 1056 13.30 40.43 2.92
N GLY A 1057 12.19 40.42 2.19
CA GLY A 1057 12.15 39.95 0.82
C GLY A 1057 12.88 40.90 -0.14
N PRO A 1058 13.09 40.48 -1.40
CA PRO A 1058 13.82 41.29 -2.40
C PRO A 1058 13.20 42.66 -2.69
N GLN A 1059 11.91 42.83 -2.40
CA GLN A 1059 11.18 44.09 -2.60
C GLN A 1059 11.07 44.92 -1.32
N GLY A 1060 11.66 44.45 -0.22
CA GLY A 1060 11.71 45.15 1.06
C GLY A 1060 10.56 44.87 2.03
N ASN A 1061 9.70 43.91 1.72
CA ASN A 1061 8.68 43.45 2.66
C ASN A 1061 9.34 42.64 3.79
N TYR A 1062 8.93 42.86 5.03
CA TYR A 1062 9.38 42.04 6.15
C TYR A 1062 8.95 40.57 5.99
N VAL A 1063 9.82 39.63 6.37
CA VAL A 1063 9.60 38.19 6.29
C VAL A 1063 9.59 37.59 7.69
N SER A 1064 10.74 37.54 8.37
CA SER A 1064 10.87 36.93 9.69
C SER A 1064 11.97 37.59 10.52
N SER A 1065 12.10 37.17 11.78
CA SER A 1065 13.09 37.70 12.72
C SER A 1065 13.56 36.60 13.66
N THR A 1066 14.87 36.54 13.92
CA THR A 1066 15.49 35.60 14.87
C THR A 1066 16.26 36.39 15.92
N SER A 1067 15.93 36.20 17.20
CA SER A 1067 16.68 36.79 18.31
C SER A 1067 17.71 35.82 18.89
N GLY A 1068 18.79 36.35 19.46
CA GLY A 1068 19.86 35.54 20.07
C GLY A 1068 21.05 35.26 19.15
N ILE A 1069 21.15 35.90 17.99
CA ILE A 1069 22.32 35.83 17.10
C ILE A 1069 23.40 36.78 17.61
N ASN A 1070 24.07 36.35 18.68
CA ASN A 1070 25.06 37.11 19.46
C ASN A 1070 26.36 37.41 18.69
N ALA A 1071 26.28 38.23 17.65
CA ALA A 1071 27.39 38.50 16.73
C ALA A 1071 27.55 39.99 16.42
N GLY A 1072 28.76 40.41 16.04
CA GLY A 1072 29.04 41.78 15.63
C GLY A 1072 28.89 42.04 14.14
N LYS A 1073 29.04 40.99 13.32
CA LYS A 1073 28.99 41.00 11.85
C LYS A 1073 28.53 39.64 11.33
N LEU A 1074 28.00 39.58 10.11
CA LEU A 1074 27.62 38.32 9.47
C LEU A 1074 27.84 38.33 7.96
N THR A 1075 27.92 37.14 7.38
CA THR A 1075 27.85 36.87 5.94
C THR A 1075 26.91 35.68 5.70
N VAL A 1076 26.35 35.56 4.50
CA VAL A 1076 25.36 34.50 4.16
C VAL A 1076 25.86 33.76 2.92
N ASP A 1077 25.66 32.45 2.78
CA ASP A 1077 26.01 31.68 1.55
C ASP A 1077 24.80 31.48 0.60
N LEU A 1078 24.98 30.78 -0.53
CA LEU A 1078 23.91 30.50 -1.52
C LEU A 1078 22.80 29.60 -0.97
N PHE A 1079 23.13 28.78 0.03
CA PHE A 1079 22.24 27.82 0.66
C PHE A 1079 21.53 28.40 1.89
N ARG A 1080 21.75 29.69 2.15
CA ARG A 1080 21.13 30.52 3.19
C ARG A 1080 21.65 30.23 4.59
N ASN A 1081 22.82 29.59 4.72
CA ASN A 1081 23.52 29.50 5.99
C ASN A 1081 24.15 30.86 6.30
N VAL A 1082 24.07 31.25 7.58
CA VAL A 1082 24.61 32.51 8.08
C VAL A 1082 25.89 32.20 8.84
N TYR A 1083 26.99 32.85 8.47
CA TYR A 1083 28.25 32.81 9.21
C TYR A 1083 28.42 34.10 9.99
N SER A 1084 28.61 34.02 11.30
CA SER A 1084 28.64 35.17 12.19
C SER A 1084 30.01 35.33 12.86
N LEU A 1085 30.45 36.57 13.01
CA LEU A 1085 31.67 36.92 13.75
C LEU A 1085 31.32 37.22 15.21
N ASN A 1086 31.84 36.40 16.12
CA ASN A 1086 31.41 36.38 17.51
C ASN A 1086 32.31 37.22 18.41
N TYR A 1087 31.76 37.66 19.55
CA TYR A 1087 32.55 38.30 20.61
C TYR A 1087 33.32 37.31 21.48
N GLU A 1088 33.08 36.01 21.33
CA GLU A 1088 33.89 34.97 21.95
C GLU A 1088 35.28 34.97 21.30
N LYS A 1089 36.31 34.96 22.15
CA LYS A 1089 37.70 34.80 21.72
C LYS A 1089 38.09 33.33 21.68
N LEU A 1090 38.87 32.95 20.67
CA LEU A 1090 39.55 31.66 20.64
C LEU A 1090 40.64 31.66 21.72
N THR A 1091 40.62 30.64 22.58
CA THR A 1091 41.63 30.48 23.64
C THR A 1091 42.99 30.23 22.99
N PRO A 1092 44.02 31.07 23.20
CA PRO A 1092 45.24 30.99 22.42
C PRO A 1092 46.05 29.72 22.72
N VAL A 1093 46.39 28.95 21.69
CA VAL A 1093 47.61 28.11 21.69
C VAL A 1093 48.66 28.89 20.90
N GLY A 1094 49.28 29.89 21.56
CA GLY A 1094 50.25 30.79 20.94
C GLY A 1094 50.05 32.25 21.37
N ALA A 1095 50.29 33.18 20.43
CA ALA A 1095 50.44 34.61 20.70
C ALA A 1095 49.32 35.51 20.10
N LEU A 1096 48.48 35.00 19.19
CA LEU A 1096 47.40 35.76 18.52
C LEU A 1096 46.07 35.73 19.31
N THR A 1097 45.39 36.86 19.43
CA THR A 1097 44.03 36.97 19.98
C THR A 1097 43.03 37.15 18.84
N GLU A 1098 42.10 36.21 18.70
CA GLU A 1098 41.23 36.08 17.54
C GLU A 1098 39.78 35.77 17.95
N PRO A 1099 38.77 36.37 17.30
CA PRO A 1099 37.36 36.05 17.52
C PRO A 1099 36.96 34.69 16.92
N SER A 1100 35.97 34.01 17.50
CA SER A 1100 35.37 32.81 16.91
C SER A 1100 34.35 33.17 15.81
N ILE A 1101 34.10 32.21 14.93
CA ILE A 1101 33.07 32.28 13.88
C ILE A 1101 32.04 31.18 14.16
N SER A 1102 30.76 31.50 14.00
CA SER A 1102 29.67 30.52 14.08
C SER A 1102 28.96 30.35 12.75
N GLU A 1103 28.41 29.16 12.53
CA GLU A 1103 27.49 28.87 11.43
C GLU A 1103 26.09 28.65 12.00
N TRP A 1104 25.10 29.25 11.34
CA TRP A 1104 23.69 29.18 11.66
C TRP A 1104 22.89 28.71 10.46
N VAL A 1105 21.95 27.81 10.69
CA VAL A 1105 21.12 27.21 9.65
C VAL A 1105 19.66 27.66 9.78
N PRO A 1106 18.95 27.92 8.67
CA PRO A 1106 17.53 28.25 8.72
C PRO A 1106 16.72 27.01 9.13
N SER A 1107 15.63 27.25 9.86
CA SER A 1107 14.63 26.23 10.16
C SER A 1107 13.93 25.80 8.88
N THR A 1108 13.75 24.49 8.72
CA THR A 1108 13.00 23.89 7.62
C THR A 1108 11.48 24.07 7.80
N PRO A 1109 10.69 23.99 6.72
CA PRO A 1109 9.25 24.29 6.73
C PRO A 1109 8.35 23.22 7.31
#